data_AF-A0A0W0FY34-F1
#
_entry.id   AF-A0A0W0FY34-F1
#
_cell.length_a   1.000
_cell.length_b   1.000
_cell.length_c   1.000
_cell.angle_alpha   90.00
_cell.angle_beta   90.00
_cell.angle_gamma   90.00
#
_symmetry.space_group_name_H-M   'P 1'
#
loop_
_entity.id
_entity.type
_entity.pdbx_description
1 polymer ?
#
loop_
_entity_poly.entity_id
_entity_poly.type
_entity_poly.pdbx_seq_one_letter_code
_entity_poly.pdbx_strand_id
1 'polypeptide(L)'
;MAHPKPSSKDAEKEIVTSGSDAHEEQEVFVEAPEHDIKYRTLSWQFVAVLMIAEIVSNGMLSLPSALAVVGKPPKHRSSSNPHRISRDFCVHNMGDAGYILGGPLIRELLAGGTIIFAIFGTGSEILSGQQALSTLSNNALCTVYFVLIFSGATFLLSLPRTLGNLSWTGIFSVALIFIAVIVAMIGAGINPAPDRVIQATASSNFYQAFLAITNPVFAYAGHFMFFILISEMRRPEDAMKAAWCLQVFATVLYAMFSVVMYVFIGNTVQSPAFQSLPPTWAKIAFGTAMGNFLIAGALYSHTAAKLVFVRFFRDTVHMYKHTVLGWLLWTVLCFVAVAIAFILAVAVPIFSYLIGIAASLFAAWYTYGLAGFFWLHDAYHLRGGVEGLRRHPIQTTLSVLTILAGAFICIAGTDREMTVTPPPFAIPISHRPPTSWKQKVKALAFFVVFNIACLMINGAQFVFLLPLKLLPFAWSQKLYTEGIRYTKGAFGCLLILMCQLFAPTKLVVTFETKGKGAFKESEIADIVVKNDKGEVASLNLPEKFVLIANHQVYVDWWYAWCFLYYIGKGVHEHVYITLKKSLRWVPIVGWGMQFFNFIFLARSWASDRVELARHLSALGKAAENEDHPLAFILYPEGTLVSKDTRPISRKFADKMGISDMTNILLPRSTGLLYSLRSLAPRVKDLRLIDITTVYPGIPPLGYGQSYYTLRSIFFDGVPPPAIHMHLRMFDIHSDVPIGDLSATNPSTIPEPEKSGKTRTVEVEIPEEERERFDSWLRALWTEKDESISMFLDTGKYSTASPLPIDIPIRLRRRKEILDCFTFFLPVVLAYAVRKLFH
;
A
#
# COMPACT_ATOMS: atom_id res chain seq x y z
N MET A 1 19.93 -36.96 -78.69
CA MET A 1 21.10 -36.43 -77.96
C MET A 1 20.60 -35.74 -76.71
N ALA A 2 20.70 -36.42 -75.56
CA ALA A 2 20.37 -35.84 -74.26
C ALA A 2 21.68 -35.44 -73.59
N HIS A 3 21.84 -34.15 -73.27
CA HIS A 3 22.92 -33.68 -72.40
C HIS A 3 22.67 -34.21 -70.98
N PRO A 4 23.71 -34.72 -70.27
CA PRO A 4 23.53 -35.21 -68.92
C PRO A 4 23.35 -34.04 -67.94
N LYS A 5 22.40 -34.19 -67.01
CA LYS A 5 22.25 -33.30 -65.85
C LYS A 5 23.49 -33.40 -64.96
N PRO A 6 23.95 -32.29 -64.35
CA PRO A 6 25.12 -32.31 -63.47
C PRO A 6 24.86 -33.19 -62.24
N SER A 7 25.93 -33.81 -61.73
CA SER A 7 25.85 -34.72 -60.60
C SER A 7 25.59 -33.95 -59.31
N SER A 8 24.94 -34.58 -58.33
CA SER A 8 24.57 -33.95 -57.05
C SER A 8 25.77 -33.38 -56.29
N LYS A 9 26.99 -33.83 -56.58
CA LYS A 9 28.23 -33.33 -55.97
C LYS A 9 28.69 -31.98 -56.54
N ASP A 10 28.33 -31.68 -57.78
CA ASP A 10 28.70 -30.42 -58.43
C ASP A 10 27.77 -29.29 -57.98
N ALA A 11 26.48 -29.60 -57.75
CA ALA A 11 25.52 -28.70 -57.12
C ALA A 11 25.83 -28.45 -55.63
N GLU A 12 26.35 -29.45 -54.90
CA GLU A 12 26.81 -29.28 -53.51
C GLU A 12 28.05 -28.37 -53.41
N LYS A 13 28.96 -28.42 -54.40
CA LYS A 13 30.14 -27.55 -54.43
C LYS A 13 29.81 -26.09 -54.73
N GLU A 14 28.89 -25.81 -55.66
CA GLU A 14 28.45 -24.44 -55.98
C GLU A 14 27.68 -23.77 -54.82
N ILE A 15 26.93 -24.54 -54.02
CA ILE A 15 26.25 -24.05 -52.81
C ILE A 15 27.26 -23.78 -51.68
N VAL A 16 28.34 -24.57 -51.57
CA VAL A 16 29.39 -24.38 -50.55
C VAL A 16 30.29 -23.18 -50.87
N THR A 17 30.59 -22.89 -52.14
CA THR A 17 31.41 -21.73 -52.53
C THR A 17 30.64 -20.41 -52.58
N SER A 18 29.34 -20.42 -52.87
CA SER A 18 28.50 -19.20 -52.78
C SER A 18 28.08 -18.85 -51.35
N GLY A 19 28.12 -19.82 -50.43
CA GLY A 19 27.87 -19.61 -49.01
C GLY A 19 29.01 -18.95 -48.24
N SER A 20 30.29 -19.13 -48.63
CA SER A 20 31.42 -18.53 -47.90
C SER A 20 31.51 -17.02 -48.07
N ASP A 21 31.27 -16.52 -49.28
CA ASP A 21 31.44 -15.09 -49.59
C ASP A 21 30.22 -14.26 -49.13
N ALA A 22 29.03 -14.85 -49.10
CA ALA A 22 27.83 -14.23 -48.51
C ALA A 22 27.82 -14.26 -46.96
N HIS A 23 28.62 -15.15 -46.34
CA HIS A 23 28.73 -15.23 -44.88
C HIS A 23 29.53 -14.05 -44.30
N GLU A 24 30.55 -13.52 -44.98
CA GLU A 24 31.33 -12.36 -44.49
C GLU A 24 30.54 -11.03 -44.55
N GLU A 25 29.65 -10.84 -45.53
CA GLU A 25 28.88 -9.58 -45.70
C GLU A 25 27.73 -9.40 -44.68
N GLN A 26 27.33 -10.45 -43.95
CA GLN A 26 26.25 -10.40 -42.94
C GLN A 26 26.74 -10.42 -41.47
N GLU A 27 28.07 -10.35 -41.24
CA GLU A 27 28.62 -10.41 -39.88
C GLU A 27 28.65 -9.05 -39.16
N VAL A 28 28.14 -9.03 -37.92
CA VAL A 28 27.98 -7.83 -37.07
C VAL A 28 29.29 -7.40 -36.41
N PHE A 29 30.18 -8.36 -36.13
CA PHE A 29 31.49 -8.12 -35.54
C PHE A 29 32.56 -8.45 -36.58
N VAL A 30 32.73 -7.56 -37.56
CA VAL A 30 33.84 -7.65 -38.51
C VAL A 30 35.14 -7.39 -37.76
N GLU A 31 36.02 -8.39 -37.67
CA GLU A 31 37.31 -8.25 -37.00
C GLU A 31 38.38 -7.80 -38.00
N ALA A 32 38.68 -6.50 -38.01
CA ALA A 32 39.80 -5.94 -38.76
C ALA A 32 41.04 -5.74 -37.84
N PRO A 33 42.28 -5.82 -38.36
CA PRO A 33 43.50 -5.60 -37.59
C PRO A 33 43.57 -4.21 -36.91
N GLU A 34 42.90 -3.21 -37.48
CA GLU A 34 42.83 -1.82 -36.99
C GLU A 34 41.76 -1.55 -35.91
N HIS A 35 41.02 -2.57 -35.44
CA HIS A 35 40.03 -2.40 -34.37
C HIS A 35 40.68 -2.45 -32.97
N ASP A 36 40.48 -1.39 -32.18
CA ASP A 36 40.96 -1.31 -30.78
C ASP A 36 40.20 -2.27 -29.86
N ILE A 37 38.91 -2.50 -30.14
CA ILE A 37 38.01 -3.33 -29.33
C ILE A 37 37.62 -4.59 -30.11
N LYS A 38 38.03 -5.76 -29.60
CA LYS A 38 37.69 -7.08 -30.16
C LYS A 38 36.57 -7.75 -29.38
N TYR A 39 35.55 -8.25 -30.08
CA TYR A 39 34.33 -8.81 -29.47
C TYR A 39 34.31 -10.35 -29.46
N ARG A 40 34.85 -11.06 -30.47
CA ARG A 40 34.85 -12.54 -30.50
C ARG A 40 36.03 -13.13 -29.71
N THR A 41 36.01 -12.94 -28.39
CA THR A 41 37.15 -13.30 -27.53
C THR A 41 36.95 -14.60 -26.74
N LEU A 42 35.71 -15.12 -26.64
CA LEU A 42 35.33 -16.14 -25.66
C LEU A 42 35.46 -17.60 -26.18
N SER A 43 35.86 -18.51 -25.31
CA SER A 43 35.77 -19.97 -25.55
C SER A 43 34.47 -20.55 -24.96
N TRP A 44 34.08 -21.75 -25.36
CA TRP A 44 32.86 -22.39 -24.82
C TRP A 44 32.93 -22.64 -23.31
N GLN A 45 34.12 -22.89 -22.76
CA GLN A 45 34.30 -23.05 -21.31
C GLN A 45 34.03 -21.74 -20.56
N PHE A 46 34.56 -20.62 -21.06
CA PHE A 46 34.32 -19.31 -20.45
C PHE A 46 32.85 -18.89 -20.58
N VAL A 47 32.20 -19.18 -21.71
CA VAL A 47 30.76 -18.94 -21.86
C VAL A 47 29.96 -19.81 -20.89
N ALA A 48 30.33 -21.08 -20.69
CA ALA A 48 29.68 -21.94 -19.69
C ALA A 48 29.79 -21.34 -18.28
N VAL A 49 30.97 -20.85 -17.90
CA VAL A 49 31.19 -20.19 -16.61
C VAL A 49 30.35 -18.92 -16.48
N LEU A 50 30.30 -18.08 -17.51
CA LEU A 50 29.48 -16.85 -17.48
C LEU A 50 27.98 -17.16 -17.37
N MET A 51 27.50 -18.16 -18.11
CA MET A 51 26.13 -18.64 -17.98
C MET A 51 25.85 -19.19 -16.58
N ILE A 52 26.78 -19.94 -15.99
CA ILE A 52 26.63 -20.46 -14.62
C ILE A 52 26.65 -19.30 -13.61
N ALA A 53 27.56 -18.34 -13.74
CA ALA A 53 27.67 -17.18 -12.85
C ALA A 53 26.38 -16.35 -12.81
N GLU A 54 25.69 -16.27 -13.94
CA GLU A 54 24.41 -15.57 -14.02
C GLU A 54 23.24 -16.43 -13.51
N ILE A 55 23.09 -17.65 -14.03
CA ILE A 55 21.93 -18.49 -13.68
C ILE A 55 22.01 -18.90 -12.21
N VAL A 56 23.15 -19.43 -11.77
CA VAL A 56 23.43 -19.87 -10.39
C VAL A 56 23.78 -18.65 -9.55
N SER A 57 22.76 -17.83 -9.29
CA SER A 57 22.89 -16.60 -8.50
C SER A 57 21.74 -16.48 -7.50
N ASN A 58 21.21 -15.29 -7.25
CA ASN A 58 20.19 -15.05 -6.23
C ASN A 58 18.90 -15.88 -6.43
N GLY A 59 18.48 -16.15 -7.67
CA GLY A 59 17.23 -16.84 -7.98
C GLY A 59 17.12 -18.20 -7.30
N MET A 60 18.25 -18.93 -7.17
CA MET A 60 18.29 -20.23 -6.51
C MET A 60 17.94 -20.18 -5.03
N LEU A 61 18.15 -19.02 -4.38
CA LEU A 61 17.88 -18.82 -2.95
C LEU A 61 16.39 -18.82 -2.63
N SER A 62 15.52 -18.74 -3.64
CA SER A 62 14.07 -18.87 -3.49
C SER A 62 13.57 -20.31 -3.56
N LEU A 63 14.37 -21.24 -4.10
CA LEU A 63 13.93 -22.60 -4.40
C LEU A 63 13.57 -23.45 -3.17
N PRO A 64 14.29 -23.37 -2.02
CA PRO A 64 13.87 -24.09 -0.82
C PRO A 64 12.45 -23.72 -0.37
N SER A 65 12.08 -22.44 -0.46
CA SER A 65 10.73 -21.96 -0.10
C SER A 65 9.65 -22.45 -1.07
N ALA A 66 9.98 -22.67 -2.34
CA ALA A 66 9.05 -23.26 -3.30
C ALA A 66 8.70 -24.72 -2.96
N LEU A 67 9.68 -25.50 -2.45
CA LEU A 67 9.43 -26.87 -2.00
C LEU A 67 8.50 -26.94 -0.78
N ALA A 68 8.53 -25.92 0.08
CA ALA A 68 7.64 -25.82 1.23
C ALA A 68 6.15 -25.68 0.86
N VAL A 69 5.88 -25.22 -0.36
CA VAL A 69 4.52 -24.93 -0.86
C VAL A 69 4.00 -26.03 -1.78
N VAL A 70 4.86 -26.67 -2.57
CA VAL A 70 4.47 -27.56 -3.69
C VAL A 70 4.84 -29.04 -3.46
N GLY A 71 5.78 -29.34 -2.56
CA GLY A 71 6.34 -30.69 -2.42
C GLY A 71 7.34 -31.04 -3.53
N LYS A 72 7.82 -32.29 -3.55
CA LYS A 72 8.96 -32.73 -4.39
C LYS A 72 8.60 -32.72 -5.90
N PRO A 73 9.38 -32.06 -6.78
CA PRO A 73 9.00 -31.89 -8.19
C PRO A 73 9.27 -33.16 -9.03
N PRO A 74 8.47 -33.42 -10.08
CA PRO A 74 8.79 -34.41 -11.10
C PRO A 74 9.89 -33.91 -12.04
N LYS A 75 10.78 -34.81 -12.48
CA LYS A 75 11.85 -34.49 -13.44
C LYS A 75 11.27 -34.41 -14.85
N HIS A 76 11.52 -33.31 -15.56
CA HIS A 76 11.22 -33.18 -16.98
C HIS A 76 12.46 -32.76 -17.77
N ARG A 77 12.65 -33.35 -18.95
CA ARG A 77 13.77 -33.10 -19.86
C ARG A 77 13.21 -32.35 -21.08
N SER A 78 13.41 -31.04 -21.13
CA SER A 78 13.07 -30.24 -22.32
C SER A 78 14.15 -30.45 -23.39
N SER A 79 13.74 -30.73 -24.63
CA SER A 79 14.59 -31.11 -25.77
C SER A 79 14.49 -30.13 -26.94
N SER A 80 14.33 -28.84 -26.66
CA SER A 80 14.45 -27.80 -27.68
C SER A 80 15.92 -27.40 -27.86
N ASN A 81 16.38 -27.39 -29.12
CA ASN A 81 17.77 -27.31 -29.52
C ASN A 81 18.05 -25.92 -30.14
N PRO A 82 18.66 -24.95 -29.43
CA PRO A 82 18.91 -23.59 -29.92
C PRO A 82 19.87 -23.50 -31.11
N HIS A 83 20.58 -24.58 -31.43
CA HIS A 83 21.71 -24.56 -32.37
C HIS A 83 21.39 -24.23 -33.81
N ARG A 84 20.20 -24.59 -34.30
CA ARG A 84 19.93 -24.48 -35.74
C ARG A 84 19.60 -23.05 -36.17
N ILE A 85 19.01 -22.26 -35.27
CA ILE A 85 18.63 -20.86 -35.55
C ILE A 85 19.85 -19.93 -35.53
N SER A 86 20.81 -20.17 -34.63
CA SER A 86 22.03 -19.37 -34.55
C SER A 86 23.01 -19.63 -35.71
N ARG A 87 22.97 -20.83 -36.31
CA ARG A 87 23.93 -21.23 -37.34
C ARG A 87 23.53 -20.78 -38.75
N ASP A 88 22.23 -20.75 -39.04
CA ASP A 88 21.72 -20.50 -40.40
C ASP A 88 21.31 -19.02 -40.63
N PHE A 89 21.24 -18.17 -39.58
CA PHE A 89 20.66 -16.81 -39.69
C PHE A 89 21.40 -15.66 -38.94
N CYS A 90 22.65 -15.85 -38.48
CA CYS A 90 23.45 -14.79 -37.82
C CYS A 90 22.71 -13.98 -36.73
N VAL A 91 22.07 -14.67 -35.79
CA VAL A 91 21.30 -14.05 -34.69
C VAL A 91 22.22 -13.60 -33.55
N HIS A 92 22.32 -12.29 -33.29
CA HIS A 92 23.16 -11.74 -32.21
C HIS A 92 22.39 -11.59 -30.89
N ASN A 93 21.10 -11.28 -30.96
CA ASN A 93 20.28 -11.09 -29.76
C ASN A 93 18.85 -11.59 -29.99
N MET A 94 18.08 -11.64 -28.90
CA MET A 94 16.70 -12.13 -28.94
C MET A 94 15.77 -11.28 -29.84
N GLY A 95 16.10 -10.00 -30.05
CA GLY A 95 15.43 -9.15 -31.04
C GLY A 95 15.64 -9.65 -32.46
N ASP A 96 16.88 -9.98 -32.84
CA ASP A 96 17.18 -10.54 -34.17
C ASP A 96 16.43 -11.85 -34.41
N ALA A 97 16.32 -12.70 -33.39
CA ALA A 97 15.49 -13.90 -33.44
C ALA A 97 13.99 -13.57 -33.64
N GLY A 98 13.51 -12.50 -33.00
CA GLY A 98 12.16 -11.98 -33.19
C GLY A 98 11.87 -11.45 -34.59
N TYR A 99 12.88 -10.83 -35.22
CA TYR A 99 12.77 -10.37 -36.61
C TYR A 99 12.50 -11.54 -37.55
N ILE A 100 13.21 -12.66 -37.36
CA ILE A 100 13.01 -13.88 -38.13
C ILE A 100 11.61 -14.46 -37.86
N LEU A 101 11.15 -14.44 -36.60
CA LEU A 101 9.87 -15.04 -36.20
C LEU A 101 8.65 -14.29 -36.76
N GLY A 102 8.70 -12.96 -36.83
CA GLY A 102 7.50 -12.15 -37.15
C GLY A 102 7.78 -10.71 -37.58
N GLY A 103 8.99 -10.40 -38.04
CA GLY A 103 9.33 -9.10 -38.62
C GLY A 103 9.65 -8.00 -37.60
N PRO A 104 9.64 -6.71 -38.04
CA PRO A 104 10.16 -5.58 -37.25
C PRO A 104 9.46 -5.38 -35.91
N LEU A 105 8.16 -5.61 -35.81
CA LEU A 105 7.40 -5.41 -34.57
C LEU A 105 7.84 -6.39 -33.47
N ILE A 106 7.97 -7.68 -33.84
CA ILE A 106 8.39 -8.72 -32.90
C ILE A 106 9.86 -8.55 -32.51
N ARG A 107 10.71 -8.03 -33.41
CA ARG A 107 12.09 -7.63 -33.07
C ARG A 107 12.14 -6.62 -31.93
N GLU A 108 11.40 -5.52 -32.02
CA GLU A 108 11.42 -4.49 -30.97
C GLU A 108 10.80 -5.00 -29.67
N LEU A 109 9.76 -5.85 -29.73
CA LEU A 109 9.14 -6.46 -28.56
C LEU A 109 10.11 -7.36 -27.80
N LEU A 110 10.82 -8.25 -28.50
CA LEU A 110 11.79 -9.16 -27.87
C LEU A 110 13.07 -8.44 -27.43
N ALA A 111 13.57 -7.47 -28.21
CA ALA A 111 14.72 -6.66 -27.80
C ALA A 111 14.39 -5.83 -26.55
N GLY A 112 13.26 -5.13 -26.56
CA GLY A 112 12.79 -4.33 -25.42
C GLY A 112 12.52 -5.18 -24.19
N GLY A 113 11.86 -6.33 -24.35
CA GLY A 113 11.63 -7.25 -23.24
C GLY A 113 12.92 -7.82 -22.64
N THR A 114 13.96 -8.04 -23.45
CA THR A 114 15.27 -8.52 -22.99
C THR A 114 15.96 -7.45 -22.14
N ILE A 115 15.91 -6.18 -22.57
CA ILE A 115 16.43 -5.04 -21.81
C ILE A 115 15.69 -4.89 -20.47
N ILE A 116 14.36 -4.92 -20.50
CA ILE A 116 13.55 -4.78 -19.28
C ILE A 116 13.83 -5.93 -18.32
N PHE A 117 13.88 -7.17 -18.81
CA PHE A 117 14.19 -8.33 -17.99
C PHE A 117 15.59 -8.26 -17.36
N ALA A 118 16.60 -7.81 -18.10
CA ALA A 118 17.94 -7.56 -17.58
C ALA A 118 17.95 -6.50 -16.46
N ILE A 119 17.13 -5.45 -16.58
CA ILE A 119 16.97 -4.43 -15.53
C ILE A 119 16.32 -5.05 -14.27
N PHE A 120 15.30 -5.90 -14.43
CA PHE A 120 14.72 -6.65 -13.31
C PHE A 120 15.74 -7.58 -12.63
N GLY A 121 16.56 -8.30 -13.41
CA GLY A 121 17.67 -9.13 -12.92
C GLY A 121 18.68 -8.29 -12.11
N THR A 122 19.09 -7.15 -12.65
CA THR A 122 19.96 -6.18 -11.96
C THR A 122 19.35 -5.72 -10.63
N GLY A 123 18.05 -5.36 -10.63
CA GLY A 123 17.35 -4.92 -9.43
C GLY A 123 17.26 -6.03 -8.37
N SER A 124 17.05 -7.27 -8.81
CA SER A 124 17.04 -8.45 -7.93
C SER A 124 18.40 -8.65 -7.26
N GLU A 125 19.50 -8.52 -8.01
CA GLU A 125 20.86 -8.66 -7.45
C GLU A 125 21.21 -7.52 -6.49
N ILE A 126 20.83 -6.28 -6.83
CA ILE A 126 21.00 -5.13 -5.93
C ILE A 126 20.23 -5.34 -4.63
N LEU A 127 19.01 -5.89 -4.69
CA LEU A 127 18.21 -6.20 -3.52
C LEU A 127 18.84 -7.33 -2.67
N SER A 128 19.38 -8.39 -3.30
CA SER A 128 20.13 -9.43 -2.59
C SER A 128 21.40 -8.89 -1.93
N GLY A 129 22.11 -7.98 -2.61
CA GLY A 129 23.24 -7.25 -2.06
C GLY A 129 22.87 -6.37 -0.87
N GLN A 130 21.73 -5.67 -0.95
CA GLN A 130 21.18 -4.91 0.18
C GLN A 130 20.91 -5.81 1.38
N GLN A 131 20.27 -6.96 1.18
CA GLN A 131 19.99 -7.91 2.26
C GLN A 131 21.28 -8.45 2.88
N ALA A 132 22.30 -8.75 2.05
CA ALA A 132 23.62 -9.15 2.53
C ALA A 132 24.26 -8.08 3.42
N LEU A 133 24.28 -6.82 2.98
CA LEU A 133 24.82 -5.69 3.76
C LEU A 133 24.03 -5.45 5.06
N SER A 134 22.71 -5.59 5.01
CA SER A 134 21.84 -5.49 6.19
C SER A 134 22.19 -6.55 7.23
N THR A 135 22.34 -7.81 6.79
CA THR A 135 22.67 -8.94 7.67
C THR A 135 24.08 -8.80 8.26
N LEU A 136 25.07 -8.43 7.44
CA LEU A 136 26.46 -8.26 7.88
C LEU A 136 26.61 -7.13 8.91
N SER A 137 25.90 -6.01 8.70
CA SER A 137 25.98 -4.82 9.55
C SER A 137 25.04 -4.81 10.74
N ASN A 138 24.20 -5.83 10.93
CA ASN A 138 23.09 -5.84 11.88
C ASN A 138 22.14 -4.64 11.70
N ASN A 139 21.79 -4.31 10.45
CA ASN A 139 20.91 -3.19 10.09
C ASN A 139 21.42 -1.82 10.56
N ALA A 140 22.72 -1.55 10.44
CA ALA A 140 23.34 -0.30 10.90
C ALA A 140 22.83 0.97 10.17
N LEU A 141 22.36 0.83 8.94
CA LEU A 141 21.80 1.92 8.13
C LEU A 141 20.39 1.57 7.63
N CYS A 142 19.64 2.58 7.18
CA CYS A 142 18.38 2.34 6.47
C CYS A 142 18.63 1.53 5.19
N THR A 143 17.73 0.59 4.87
CA THR A 143 17.86 -0.33 3.74
C THR A 143 18.07 0.39 2.40
N VAL A 144 17.46 1.56 2.19
CA VAL A 144 17.63 2.37 0.98
C VAL A 144 19.10 2.79 0.78
N TYR A 145 19.84 3.10 1.85
CA TYR A 145 21.26 3.43 1.74
C TYR A 145 22.09 2.22 1.33
N PHE A 146 21.75 1.02 1.82
CA PHE A 146 22.41 -0.21 1.38
C PHE A 146 22.13 -0.54 -0.09
N VAL A 147 20.89 -0.32 -0.58
CA VAL A 147 20.58 -0.43 -2.02
C VAL A 147 21.47 0.55 -2.81
N LEU A 148 21.60 1.80 -2.35
CA LEU A 148 22.40 2.83 -3.02
C LEU A 148 23.89 2.47 -3.08
N ILE A 149 24.48 2.05 -1.96
CA ILE A 149 25.89 1.62 -1.88
C ILE A 149 26.14 0.47 -2.84
N PHE A 150 25.27 -0.54 -2.82
CA PHE A 150 25.44 -1.71 -3.67
C PHE A 150 25.25 -1.36 -5.15
N SER A 151 24.30 -0.49 -5.48
CA SER A 151 24.09 0.03 -6.84
C SER A 151 25.33 0.75 -7.37
N GLY A 152 25.97 1.57 -6.54
CA GLY A 152 27.22 2.24 -6.90
C GLY A 152 28.34 1.26 -7.25
N ALA A 153 28.49 0.20 -6.46
CA ALA A 153 29.46 -0.86 -6.74
C ALA A 153 29.12 -1.65 -8.03
N THR A 154 27.85 -2.02 -8.22
CA THR A 154 27.37 -2.70 -9.44
C THR A 154 27.60 -1.85 -10.69
N PHE A 155 27.38 -0.54 -10.62
CA PHE A 155 27.64 0.38 -11.73
C PHE A 155 29.11 0.41 -12.14
N LEU A 156 30.02 0.49 -11.18
CA LEU A 156 31.46 0.50 -11.49
C LEU A 156 31.91 -0.80 -12.17
N LEU A 157 31.36 -1.93 -11.76
CA LEU A 157 31.67 -3.24 -12.34
C LEU A 157 31.03 -3.47 -13.71
N SER A 158 30.00 -2.74 -14.10
CA SER A 158 29.35 -2.88 -15.42
C SER A 158 30.00 -2.04 -16.53
N LEU A 159 30.95 -1.15 -16.18
CA LEU A 159 31.65 -0.25 -17.12
C LEU A 159 32.55 -0.94 -18.16
N PRO A 160 33.21 -2.09 -17.93
CA PRO A 160 34.02 -2.72 -18.98
C PRO A 160 33.16 -3.04 -20.21
N ARG A 161 33.58 -2.59 -21.40
CA ARG A 161 32.82 -2.71 -22.66
C ARG A 161 32.80 -4.11 -23.29
N THR A 162 33.70 -5.01 -22.91
CA THR A 162 33.84 -6.36 -23.47
C THR A 162 33.62 -7.43 -22.40
N LEU A 163 32.88 -8.49 -22.72
CA LEU A 163 32.65 -9.61 -21.79
C LEU A 163 33.91 -10.44 -21.52
N GLY A 164 34.93 -10.35 -22.37
CA GLY A 164 36.24 -10.98 -22.17
C GLY A 164 36.92 -10.56 -20.86
N ASN A 165 36.85 -9.27 -20.50
CA ASN A 165 37.39 -8.77 -19.24
C ASN A 165 36.52 -9.19 -18.02
N LEU A 166 35.23 -9.44 -18.23
CA LEU A 166 34.31 -9.96 -17.22
C LEU A 166 34.37 -11.49 -17.05
N SER A 167 35.04 -12.21 -17.95
CA SER A 167 35.11 -13.69 -17.92
C SER A 167 35.89 -14.21 -16.71
N TRP A 168 36.97 -13.53 -16.33
CA TRP A 168 37.75 -13.86 -15.12
C TRP A 168 36.97 -13.59 -13.84
N THR A 169 36.19 -12.51 -13.80
CA THR A 169 35.28 -12.24 -12.69
C THR A 169 34.16 -13.28 -12.61
N GLY A 170 33.71 -13.82 -13.75
CA GLY A 170 32.73 -14.92 -13.79
C GLY A 170 33.20 -16.18 -13.03
N ILE A 171 34.45 -16.60 -13.20
CA ILE A 171 35.02 -17.75 -12.47
C ILE A 171 34.95 -17.51 -10.95
N PHE A 172 35.35 -16.31 -10.53
CA PHE A 172 35.32 -15.91 -9.13
C PHE A 172 33.88 -15.88 -8.58
N SER A 173 32.93 -15.37 -9.37
CA SER A 173 31.49 -15.36 -9.05
C SER A 173 30.95 -16.76 -8.76
N VAL A 174 31.20 -17.72 -9.67
CA VAL A 174 30.75 -19.11 -9.53
C VAL A 174 31.36 -19.77 -8.29
N ALA A 175 32.65 -19.55 -8.01
CA ALA A 175 33.30 -20.10 -6.84
C ALA A 175 32.66 -19.56 -5.54
N LEU A 176 32.40 -18.25 -5.47
CA LEU A 176 31.78 -17.62 -4.31
C LEU A 176 30.37 -18.14 -4.02
N ILE A 177 29.50 -18.19 -5.03
CA ILE A 177 28.13 -18.67 -4.81
C ILE A 177 28.10 -20.16 -4.48
N PHE A 178 28.96 -20.97 -5.12
CA PHE A 178 29.10 -22.39 -4.79
C PHE A 178 29.51 -22.59 -3.33
N ILE A 179 30.54 -21.89 -2.86
CA ILE A 179 30.99 -21.95 -1.45
C ILE A 179 29.88 -21.47 -0.51
N ALA A 180 29.21 -20.36 -0.83
CA ALA A 180 28.13 -19.82 -0.01
C ALA A 180 26.97 -20.82 0.17
N VAL A 181 26.62 -21.54 -0.90
CA VAL A 181 25.57 -22.57 -0.90
C VAL A 181 25.98 -23.77 -0.04
N ILE A 182 27.24 -24.23 -0.14
CA ILE A 182 27.76 -25.29 0.74
C ILE A 182 27.72 -24.84 2.21
N VAL A 183 28.19 -23.62 2.51
CA VAL A 183 28.15 -23.04 3.87
C VAL A 183 26.72 -23.00 4.40
N ALA A 184 25.76 -22.58 3.58
CA ALA A 184 24.36 -22.54 3.98
C ALA A 184 23.79 -23.92 4.31
N MET A 185 24.10 -24.94 3.48
CA MET A 185 23.69 -26.32 3.73
C MET A 185 24.31 -26.89 5.01
N ILE A 186 25.60 -26.62 5.25
CA ILE A 186 26.28 -27.03 6.50
C ILE A 186 25.65 -26.31 7.69
N GLY A 187 25.41 -25.01 7.59
CA GLY A 187 24.79 -24.20 8.65
C GLY A 187 23.40 -24.69 9.02
N ALA A 188 22.57 -25.03 8.03
CA ALA A 188 21.25 -25.63 8.24
C ALA A 188 21.36 -27.04 8.84
N GLY A 189 22.32 -27.85 8.38
CA GLY A 189 22.55 -29.21 8.88
C GLY A 189 22.97 -29.26 10.35
N ILE A 190 23.83 -28.32 10.78
CA ILE A 190 24.28 -28.19 12.17
C ILE A 190 23.20 -27.57 13.06
N ASN A 191 22.34 -26.71 12.49
CA ASN A 191 21.31 -25.98 13.23
C ASN A 191 19.91 -26.25 12.64
N PRO A 192 19.40 -27.49 12.73
CA PRO A 192 18.06 -27.80 12.27
C PRO A 192 17.00 -27.00 13.05
N ALA A 193 15.94 -26.57 12.38
CA ALA A 193 14.86 -25.87 13.04
C ALA A 193 14.09 -26.82 13.99
N PRO A 194 13.85 -26.44 15.27
CA PRO A 194 13.29 -27.33 16.27
C PRO A 194 11.84 -27.77 15.97
N ASP A 195 11.02 -26.89 15.42
CA ASP A 195 9.61 -27.16 15.07
C ASP A 195 9.41 -27.46 13.57
N ARG A 196 10.42 -28.01 12.90
CA ARG A 196 10.34 -28.25 11.44
C ARG A 196 9.25 -29.27 11.12
N VAL A 197 8.35 -28.90 10.20
CA VAL A 197 7.38 -29.84 9.63
C VAL A 197 7.76 -30.08 8.16
N ILE A 198 8.05 -31.34 7.83
CA ILE A 198 8.30 -31.78 6.46
C ILE A 198 7.00 -32.34 5.91
N GLN A 199 6.38 -31.64 4.98
CA GLN A 199 5.14 -32.09 4.33
C GLN A 199 5.46 -32.53 2.90
N ALA A 200 4.97 -33.71 2.51
CA ALA A 200 5.10 -34.19 1.13
C ALA A 200 4.19 -33.37 0.18
N THR A 201 3.05 -32.92 0.69
CA THR A 201 2.08 -32.03 0.02
C THR A 201 1.50 -31.07 1.06
N ALA A 202 1.47 -29.78 0.73
CA ALA A 202 0.88 -28.74 1.56
C ALA A 202 -0.36 -28.15 0.86
N SER A 203 -1.41 -27.83 1.62
CA SER A 203 -2.53 -27.05 1.08
C SER A 203 -2.11 -25.59 0.96
N SER A 204 -1.99 -25.11 -0.28
CA SER A 204 -1.49 -23.77 -0.59
C SER A 204 -2.57 -22.98 -1.31
N ASN A 205 -2.75 -21.70 -0.95
CA ASN A 205 -3.61 -20.81 -1.72
C ASN A 205 -3.00 -20.52 -3.10
N PHE A 206 -3.82 -20.06 -4.05
CA PHE A 206 -3.40 -19.83 -5.43
C PHE A 206 -2.14 -18.96 -5.53
N TYR A 207 -2.07 -17.89 -4.74
CA TYR A 207 -0.92 -16.98 -4.74
C TYR A 207 0.38 -17.65 -4.29
N GLN A 208 0.36 -18.39 -3.17
CA GLN A 208 1.53 -19.10 -2.67
C GLN A 208 1.94 -20.22 -3.64
N ALA A 209 0.97 -21.01 -4.11
CA ALA A 209 1.20 -22.05 -5.12
C ALA A 209 1.82 -21.48 -6.40
N PHE A 210 1.37 -20.29 -6.82
CA PHE A 210 1.89 -19.64 -8.01
C PHE A 210 3.30 -19.06 -7.80
N LEU A 211 3.58 -18.42 -6.66
CA LEU A 211 4.95 -17.99 -6.31
C LEU A 211 5.93 -19.17 -6.32
N ALA A 212 5.49 -20.33 -5.83
CA ALA A 212 6.30 -21.54 -5.84
C ALA A 212 6.54 -22.12 -7.24
N ILE A 213 5.72 -21.77 -8.24
CA ILE A 213 5.98 -22.07 -9.66
C ILE A 213 6.91 -21.02 -10.27
N THR A 214 6.69 -19.72 -10.01
CA THR A 214 7.47 -18.64 -10.63
C THR A 214 8.91 -18.55 -10.13
N ASN A 215 9.16 -18.93 -8.88
CA ASN A 215 10.50 -18.90 -8.29
C ASN A 215 11.49 -19.81 -9.06
N PRO A 216 11.18 -21.10 -9.31
CA PRO A 216 11.94 -21.93 -10.24
C PRO A 216 12.04 -21.36 -11.66
N VAL A 217 10.95 -20.80 -12.19
CA VAL A 217 10.96 -20.20 -13.55
C VAL A 217 11.99 -19.08 -13.64
N PHE A 218 12.08 -18.21 -12.64
CA PHE A 218 13.13 -17.18 -12.57
C PHE A 218 14.54 -17.78 -12.44
N ALA A 219 14.71 -18.78 -11.56
CA ALA A 219 16.02 -19.35 -11.27
C ALA A 219 16.69 -20.04 -12.48
N TYR A 220 15.91 -20.44 -13.49
CA TYR A 220 16.40 -21.02 -14.75
C TYR A 220 16.31 -20.05 -15.95
N ALA A 221 16.07 -18.76 -15.71
CA ALA A 221 15.69 -17.81 -16.75
C ALA A 221 16.82 -17.21 -17.60
N GLY A 222 18.06 -17.71 -17.54
CA GLY A 222 19.21 -17.11 -18.24
C GLY A 222 19.22 -17.23 -19.77
N HIS A 223 18.25 -17.93 -20.35
CA HIS A 223 18.12 -18.15 -21.80
C HIS A 223 18.06 -16.86 -22.62
N PHE A 224 17.58 -15.76 -22.05
CA PHE A 224 17.51 -14.46 -22.72
C PHE A 224 18.89 -13.90 -23.13
N MET A 225 19.98 -14.29 -22.47
CA MET A 225 21.34 -13.85 -22.79
C MET A 225 22.10 -14.82 -23.69
N PHE A 226 21.56 -16.00 -23.99
CA PHE A 226 22.31 -17.05 -24.70
C PHE A 226 22.80 -16.57 -26.07
N PHE A 227 21.95 -15.92 -26.88
CA PHE A 227 22.37 -15.42 -28.19
C PHE A 227 23.51 -14.41 -28.10
N ILE A 228 23.49 -13.54 -27.09
CA ILE A 228 24.53 -12.52 -26.88
C ILE A 228 25.85 -13.20 -26.51
N LEU A 229 25.82 -14.13 -25.56
CA LEU A 229 27.02 -14.87 -25.14
C LEU A 229 27.59 -15.74 -26.27
N ILE A 230 26.73 -16.38 -27.05
CA ILE A 230 27.13 -17.21 -28.20
C ILE A 230 27.75 -16.36 -29.31
N SER A 231 27.23 -15.14 -29.54
CA SER A 231 27.75 -14.24 -30.58
C SER A 231 29.19 -13.75 -30.34
N GLU A 232 29.68 -13.82 -29.10
CA GLU A 232 31.06 -13.47 -28.71
C GLU A 232 31.99 -14.69 -28.63
N MET A 233 31.51 -15.88 -28.96
CA MET A 233 32.33 -17.09 -29.03
C MET A 233 33.24 -17.07 -30.27
N ARG A 234 34.50 -17.48 -30.08
CA ARG A 234 35.41 -17.74 -31.21
C ARG A 234 34.91 -18.85 -32.14
N ARG A 235 34.17 -19.82 -31.59
CA ARG A 235 33.63 -21.00 -32.27
C ARG A 235 32.19 -21.28 -31.80
N PRO A 236 31.18 -20.60 -32.37
CA PRO A 236 29.77 -20.74 -31.96
C PRO A 236 29.23 -22.17 -32.05
N GLU A 237 29.82 -23.03 -32.89
CA GLU A 237 29.46 -24.45 -33.01
C GLU A 237 29.60 -25.24 -31.70
N ASP A 238 30.46 -24.77 -30.79
CA ASP A 238 30.67 -25.38 -29.48
C ASP A 238 29.62 -24.96 -28.44
N ALA A 239 28.68 -24.06 -28.75
CA ALA A 239 27.77 -23.47 -27.75
C ALA A 239 26.90 -24.50 -26.98
N MET A 240 26.60 -25.67 -27.55
CA MET A 240 25.82 -26.68 -26.82
C MET A 240 26.62 -27.36 -25.72
N LYS A 241 27.93 -27.42 -25.87
CA LYS A 241 28.82 -27.92 -24.79
C LYS A 241 28.68 -27.02 -23.57
N ALA A 242 28.63 -25.71 -23.78
CA ALA A 242 28.42 -24.72 -22.73
C ALA A 242 27.03 -24.85 -22.08
N ALA A 243 25.96 -24.94 -22.89
CA ALA A 243 24.59 -25.08 -22.39
C ALA A 243 24.36 -26.40 -21.61
N TRP A 244 24.89 -27.53 -22.09
CA TRP A 244 24.81 -28.80 -21.36
C TRP A 244 25.56 -28.75 -20.03
N CYS A 245 26.75 -28.14 -20.02
CA CYS A 245 27.54 -27.95 -18.80
C CYS A 245 26.76 -27.15 -17.75
N LEU A 246 26.22 -26.00 -18.16
CA LEU A 246 25.33 -25.18 -17.34
C LEU A 246 24.15 -25.99 -16.81
N GLN A 247 23.37 -26.63 -17.69
CA GLN A 247 22.11 -27.24 -17.30
C GLN A 247 22.32 -28.37 -16.29
N VAL A 248 23.34 -29.21 -16.50
CA VAL A 248 23.70 -30.28 -15.56
C VAL A 248 24.14 -29.70 -14.22
N PHE A 249 25.03 -28.70 -14.24
CA PHE A 249 25.54 -28.07 -13.03
C PHE A 249 24.43 -27.41 -12.19
N ALA A 250 23.63 -26.54 -12.81
CA ALA A 250 22.55 -25.83 -12.14
C ALA A 250 21.48 -26.79 -11.59
N THR A 251 21.06 -27.78 -12.38
CA THR A 251 20.02 -28.74 -11.95
C THR A 251 20.45 -29.54 -10.73
N VAL A 252 21.70 -30.03 -10.72
CA VAL A 252 22.25 -30.81 -9.60
C VAL A 252 22.36 -29.93 -8.35
N LEU A 253 22.97 -28.75 -8.48
CA LEU A 253 23.18 -27.85 -7.35
C LEU A 253 21.85 -27.35 -6.76
N TYR A 254 20.89 -26.96 -7.60
CA TYR A 254 19.60 -26.45 -7.16
C TYR A 254 18.78 -27.51 -6.45
N ALA A 255 18.75 -28.74 -6.99
CA ALA A 255 18.05 -29.85 -6.36
C ALA A 255 18.66 -30.19 -5.01
N MET A 256 20.00 -30.26 -4.91
CA MET A 256 20.68 -30.51 -3.64
C MET A 256 20.41 -29.41 -2.63
N PHE A 257 20.65 -28.15 -2.99
CA PHE A 257 20.43 -27.01 -2.11
C PHE A 257 18.98 -26.94 -1.61
N SER A 258 18.01 -27.06 -2.53
CA SER A 258 16.58 -26.98 -2.18
C SER A 258 16.16 -28.08 -1.21
N VAL A 259 16.54 -29.33 -1.49
CA VAL A 259 16.18 -30.49 -0.65
C VAL A 259 16.86 -30.39 0.71
N VAL A 260 18.16 -30.11 0.76
CA VAL A 260 18.91 -30.04 2.02
C VAL A 260 18.36 -28.92 2.91
N MET A 261 18.20 -27.71 2.37
CA MET A 261 17.65 -26.59 3.15
C MET A 261 16.23 -26.90 3.65
N TYR A 262 15.37 -27.48 2.80
CA TYR A 262 14.00 -27.81 3.21
C TYR A 262 13.94 -28.93 4.26
N VAL A 263 14.78 -29.95 4.17
CA VAL A 263 14.83 -31.05 5.18
C VAL A 263 15.27 -30.53 6.54
N PHE A 264 16.24 -29.61 6.59
CA PHE A 264 16.77 -29.14 7.87
C PHE A 264 15.97 -27.98 8.48
N ILE A 265 15.39 -27.11 7.67
CA ILE A 265 14.61 -25.94 8.13
C ILE A 265 13.09 -26.20 8.15
N GLY A 266 12.56 -26.98 7.22
CA GLY A 266 11.13 -27.28 7.11
C GLY A 266 10.30 -26.19 6.43
N ASN A 267 9.01 -26.18 6.76
CA ASN A 267 7.98 -25.27 6.22
C ASN A 267 8.18 -23.77 6.52
N THR A 268 9.13 -23.41 7.39
CA THR A 268 9.41 -22.01 7.78
C THR A 268 10.57 -21.38 7.01
N VAL A 269 11.12 -22.09 6.02
CA VAL A 269 12.25 -21.60 5.21
C VAL A 269 11.90 -20.28 4.51
N GLN A 270 12.74 -19.28 4.71
CA GLN A 270 12.59 -17.93 4.18
C GLN A 270 13.08 -17.85 2.73
N SER A 271 12.76 -16.74 2.06
CA SER A 271 13.25 -16.41 0.71
C SER A 271 13.80 -14.97 0.72
N PRO A 272 15.13 -14.77 0.58
CA PRO A 272 16.16 -15.78 0.30
C PRO A 272 16.44 -16.75 1.45
N ALA A 273 16.77 -18.00 1.10
CA ALA A 273 16.96 -19.10 2.06
C ALA A 273 18.03 -18.85 3.13
N PHE A 274 19.05 -18.03 2.83
CA PHE A 274 20.09 -17.67 3.81
C PHE A 274 19.54 -16.95 5.04
N GLN A 275 18.39 -16.28 4.93
CA GLN A 275 17.73 -15.63 6.07
C GLN A 275 17.14 -16.63 7.07
N SER A 276 17.00 -17.89 6.69
CA SER A 276 16.53 -18.96 7.58
C SER A 276 17.63 -19.49 8.50
N LEU A 277 18.88 -19.10 8.28
CA LEU A 277 20.03 -19.58 9.04
C LEU A 277 20.21 -18.75 10.32
N PRO A 278 20.83 -19.33 11.37
CA PRO A 278 21.25 -18.56 12.54
C PRO A 278 22.19 -17.40 12.15
N PRO A 279 22.25 -16.31 12.94
CA PRO A 279 22.92 -15.07 12.55
C PRO A 279 24.36 -15.24 12.05
N THR A 280 25.16 -16.09 12.70
CA THR A 280 26.55 -16.34 12.31
C THR A 280 26.64 -17.00 10.93
N TRP A 281 25.87 -18.05 10.70
CA TRP A 281 25.84 -18.78 9.43
C TRP A 281 25.25 -17.93 8.30
N ALA A 282 24.20 -17.16 8.60
CA ALA A 282 23.62 -16.21 7.66
C ALA A 282 24.65 -15.16 7.21
N LYS A 283 25.43 -14.59 8.14
CA LYS A 283 26.50 -13.62 7.82
C LYS A 283 27.59 -14.22 6.93
N ILE A 284 28.06 -15.44 7.23
CA ILE A 284 29.10 -16.09 6.41
C ILE A 284 28.55 -16.40 5.02
N ALA A 285 27.33 -16.94 4.91
CA ALA A 285 26.71 -17.26 3.62
C ALA A 285 26.48 -16.01 2.78
N PHE A 286 25.85 -14.97 3.33
CA PHE A 286 25.63 -13.70 2.63
C PHE A 286 26.93 -12.98 2.29
N GLY A 287 27.91 -12.94 3.21
CA GLY A 287 29.21 -12.32 2.97
C GLY A 287 29.98 -13.00 1.83
N THR A 288 29.91 -14.32 1.76
CA THR A 288 30.53 -15.09 0.66
C THR A 288 29.80 -14.86 -0.66
N ALA A 289 28.45 -14.91 -0.66
CA ALA A 289 27.65 -14.74 -1.88
C ALA A 289 27.65 -13.30 -2.43
N MET A 290 28.02 -12.30 -1.63
CA MET A 290 27.96 -10.90 -2.00
C MET A 290 28.76 -10.57 -3.26
N GLY A 291 29.93 -11.18 -3.45
CA GLY A 291 30.72 -10.97 -4.66
C GLY A 291 30.04 -11.50 -5.92
N ASN A 292 29.27 -12.59 -5.81
CA ASN A 292 28.47 -13.10 -6.90
C ASN A 292 27.33 -12.14 -7.26
N PHE A 293 26.58 -11.62 -6.28
CA PHE A 293 25.50 -10.67 -6.54
C PHE A 293 25.99 -9.41 -7.27
N LEU A 294 27.19 -8.90 -6.91
CA LEU A 294 27.80 -7.78 -7.61
C LEU A 294 28.09 -8.09 -9.09
N ILE A 295 28.70 -9.24 -9.36
CA ILE A 295 29.13 -9.63 -10.70
C ILE A 295 27.93 -9.98 -11.58
N ALA A 296 26.97 -10.75 -11.05
CA ALA A 296 25.72 -11.06 -11.75
C ALA A 296 24.92 -9.78 -12.07
N GLY A 297 24.79 -8.86 -11.10
CA GLY A 297 24.13 -7.57 -11.33
C GLY A 297 24.85 -6.70 -12.39
N ALA A 298 26.18 -6.74 -12.40
CA ALA A 298 26.98 -6.05 -13.41
C ALA A 298 26.78 -6.64 -14.80
N LEU A 299 26.72 -7.97 -14.93
CA LEU A 299 26.45 -8.66 -16.20
C LEU A 299 25.06 -8.30 -16.75
N TYR A 300 24.04 -8.27 -15.90
CA TYR A 300 22.69 -7.90 -16.33
C TYR A 300 22.60 -6.45 -16.81
N SER A 301 23.13 -5.50 -16.04
CA SER A 301 23.11 -4.08 -16.41
C SER A 301 23.98 -3.79 -17.65
N HIS A 302 25.12 -4.49 -17.78
CA HIS A 302 25.95 -4.47 -18.98
C HIS A 302 25.17 -4.96 -20.20
N THR A 303 24.46 -6.08 -20.10
CA THR A 303 23.65 -6.63 -21.21
C THR A 303 22.56 -5.65 -21.65
N ALA A 304 21.87 -5.01 -20.70
CA ALA A 304 20.87 -3.98 -21.01
C ALA A 304 21.50 -2.81 -21.78
N ALA A 305 22.61 -2.28 -21.28
CA ALA A 305 23.34 -1.17 -21.92
C ALA A 305 23.86 -1.55 -23.31
N LYS A 306 24.40 -2.77 -23.46
CA LYS A 306 24.95 -3.30 -24.71
C LYS A 306 23.92 -3.41 -25.81
N LEU A 307 22.72 -3.91 -25.51
CA LEU A 307 21.65 -4.01 -26.52
C LEU A 307 21.25 -2.65 -27.07
N VAL A 308 21.16 -1.64 -26.20
CA VAL A 308 20.86 -0.25 -26.61
C VAL A 308 22.03 0.33 -27.41
N PHE A 309 23.27 0.14 -26.94
CA PHE A 309 24.46 0.67 -27.61
C PHE A 309 24.64 0.09 -29.02
N VAL A 310 24.57 -1.24 -29.17
CA VAL A 310 24.68 -1.92 -30.46
C VAL A 310 23.57 -1.46 -31.41
N ARG A 311 22.35 -1.25 -30.90
CA ARG A 311 21.22 -0.82 -31.72
C ARG A 311 21.42 0.55 -32.37
N PHE A 312 22.00 1.51 -31.64
CA PHE A 312 22.21 2.87 -32.14
C PHE A 312 23.55 3.06 -32.87
N PHE A 313 24.57 2.28 -32.53
CA PHE A 313 25.95 2.54 -32.98
C PHE A 313 26.54 1.48 -33.90
N ARG A 314 25.79 0.44 -34.30
CA ARG A 314 26.26 -0.73 -35.09
C ARG A 314 27.26 -0.39 -36.20
N ASP A 315 26.96 0.65 -36.98
CA ASP A 315 27.73 1.00 -38.19
C ASP A 315 28.63 2.25 -37.98
N THR A 316 29.01 2.54 -36.74
CA THR A 316 29.76 3.75 -36.39
C THR A 316 31.14 3.44 -35.81
N VAL A 317 32.09 4.39 -35.94
CA VAL A 317 33.44 4.28 -35.36
C VAL A 317 33.45 4.10 -33.83
N HIS A 318 32.37 4.47 -33.15
CA HIS A 318 32.21 4.38 -31.70
C HIS A 318 32.09 2.93 -31.20
N MET A 319 31.75 1.99 -32.08
CA MET A 319 31.71 0.56 -31.76
C MET A 319 33.11 -0.04 -31.60
N TYR A 320 34.07 0.34 -32.45
CA TYR A 320 35.34 -0.38 -32.58
C TYR A 320 36.56 0.41 -32.06
N LYS A 321 36.45 1.74 -31.88
CA LYS A 321 37.56 2.60 -31.42
C LYS A 321 37.27 3.27 -30.07
N HIS A 322 38.33 3.56 -29.31
CA HIS A 322 38.24 4.30 -28.04
C HIS A 322 37.99 5.80 -28.27
N THR A 323 36.73 6.14 -28.57
CA THR A 323 36.29 7.54 -28.72
C THR A 323 35.71 8.08 -27.42
N VAL A 324 35.89 9.39 -27.16
CA VAL A 324 35.31 10.07 -25.99
C VAL A 324 33.78 9.96 -25.98
N LEU A 325 33.14 10.18 -27.13
CA LEU A 325 31.69 10.06 -27.26
C LEU A 325 31.20 8.64 -26.99
N GLY A 326 31.90 7.63 -27.52
CA GLY A 326 31.54 6.22 -27.29
C GLY A 326 31.63 5.83 -25.82
N TRP A 327 32.67 6.26 -25.10
CA TRP A 327 32.80 6.01 -23.67
C TRP A 327 31.79 6.80 -22.83
N LEU A 328 31.55 8.07 -23.14
CA LEU A 328 30.55 8.88 -22.45
C LEU A 328 29.16 8.24 -22.53
N LEU A 329 28.71 7.89 -23.74
CA LEU A 329 27.40 7.29 -23.95
C LEU A 329 27.30 5.90 -23.34
N TRP A 330 28.36 5.10 -23.41
CA TRP A 330 28.42 3.81 -22.75
C TRP A 330 28.23 3.94 -21.23
N THR A 331 29.00 4.83 -20.59
CA THR A 331 28.90 5.09 -19.16
C THR A 331 27.49 5.58 -18.77
N VAL A 332 26.88 6.45 -19.58
CA VAL A 332 25.50 6.92 -19.35
C VAL A 332 24.51 5.77 -19.44
N LEU A 333 24.63 4.87 -20.42
CA LEU A 333 23.73 3.72 -20.56
C LEU A 333 23.85 2.76 -19.36
N CYS A 334 25.06 2.44 -18.91
CA CYS A 334 25.29 1.64 -17.71
C CYS A 334 24.68 2.31 -16.47
N PHE A 335 24.86 3.63 -16.32
CA PHE A 335 24.30 4.39 -15.21
C PHE A 335 22.77 4.34 -15.21
N VAL A 336 22.14 4.60 -16.36
CA VAL A 336 20.68 4.56 -16.50
C VAL A 336 20.12 3.17 -16.19
N ALA A 337 20.76 2.10 -16.69
CA ALA A 337 20.33 0.73 -16.40
C ALA A 337 20.35 0.42 -14.90
N VAL A 338 21.43 0.78 -14.21
CA VAL A 338 21.56 0.59 -12.75
C VAL A 338 20.63 1.52 -11.96
N ALA A 339 20.43 2.76 -12.41
CA ALA A 339 19.53 3.71 -11.74
C ALA A 339 18.06 3.25 -11.80
N ILE A 340 17.61 2.71 -12.93
CA ILE A 340 16.26 2.13 -13.03
C ILE A 340 16.15 0.89 -12.14
N ALA A 341 17.18 0.02 -12.15
CA ALA A 341 17.23 -1.15 -11.28
C ALA A 341 17.19 -0.78 -9.78
N PHE A 342 17.89 0.28 -9.38
CA PHE A 342 17.82 0.85 -8.03
C PHE A 342 16.40 1.28 -7.66
N ILE A 343 15.72 2.03 -8.54
CA ILE A 343 14.33 2.46 -8.30
C ILE A 343 13.41 1.25 -8.13
N LEU A 344 13.57 0.22 -8.96
CA LEU A 344 12.78 -1.02 -8.84
C LEU A 344 13.04 -1.75 -7.51
N ALA A 345 14.31 -1.87 -7.11
CA ALA A 345 14.69 -2.52 -5.85
C ALA A 345 14.13 -1.77 -4.62
N VAL A 346 14.06 -0.44 -4.67
CA VAL A 346 13.43 0.38 -3.62
C VAL A 346 11.91 0.28 -3.65
N ALA A 347 11.30 0.24 -4.84
CA ALA A 347 9.85 0.20 -5.00
C ALA A 347 9.23 -1.15 -4.58
N VAL A 348 9.96 -2.26 -4.79
CA VAL A 348 9.54 -3.62 -4.42
C VAL A 348 10.65 -4.27 -3.58
N PRO A 349 10.77 -3.94 -2.28
CA PRO A 349 11.87 -4.40 -1.43
C PRO A 349 11.68 -5.84 -0.91
N ILE A 350 10.83 -6.63 -1.57
CA ILE A 350 10.54 -8.03 -1.23
C ILE A 350 11.09 -8.91 -2.35
N PHE A 351 12.11 -9.69 -2.02
CA PHE A 351 12.90 -10.50 -2.97
C PHE A 351 12.02 -11.39 -3.86
N SER A 352 11.18 -12.24 -3.27
CA SER A 352 10.32 -13.17 -4.01
C SER A 352 9.29 -12.47 -4.91
N TYR A 353 8.90 -11.24 -4.57
CA TYR A 353 7.92 -10.49 -5.36
C TYR A 353 8.57 -9.88 -6.60
N LEU A 354 9.78 -9.34 -6.45
CA LEU A 354 10.53 -8.78 -7.56
C LEU A 354 10.86 -9.86 -8.60
N ILE A 355 11.38 -11.01 -8.17
CA ILE A 355 11.66 -12.15 -9.07
C ILE A 355 10.37 -12.76 -9.64
N GLY A 356 9.28 -12.79 -8.88
CA GLY A 356 7.99 -13.32 -9.33
C GLY A 356 7.38 -12.50 -10.47
N ILE A 357 7.43 -11.16 -10.38
CA ILE A 357 6.98 -10.24 -11.44
C ILE A 357 7.85 -10.41 -12.69
N ALA A 358 9.18 -10.48 -12.52
CA ALA A 358 10.10 -10.68 -13.63
C ALA A 358 9.88 -12.05 -14.31
N ALA A 359 9.60 -13.09 -13.51
CA ALA A 359 9.32 -14.42 -14.01
C ALA A 359 8.04 -14.51 -14.82
N SER A 360 6.93 -13.97 -14.31
CA SER A 360 5.64 -14.05 -15.00
C SER A 360 5.63 -13.26 -16.31
N LEU A 361 6.12 -12.02 -16.29
CA LEU A 361 6.08 -11.13 -17.45
C LEU A 361 7.09 -11.50 -18.54
N PHE A 362 8.26 -12.02 -18.17
CA PHE A 362 9.37 -12.18 -19.10
C PHE A 362 9.93 -13.61 -19.13
N ALA A 363 10.36 -14.17 -18.00
CA ALA A 363 10.99 -15.49 -18.01
C ALA A 363 10.06 -16.61 -18.51
N ALA A 364 8.75 -16.51 -18.26
CA ALA A 364 7.75 -17.41 -18.80
C ALA A 364 7.80 -17.48 -20.33
N TRP A 365 7.98 -16.33 -20.99
CA TRP A 365 8.12 -16.27 -22.44
C TRP A 365 9.52 -16.66 -22.90
N TYR A 366 10.59 -16.12 -22.31
CA TYR A 366 11.96 -16.41 -22.75
C TYR A 366 12.39 -17.86 -22.54
N THR A 367 11.85 -18.54 -21.53
CA THR A 367 12.23 -19.91 -21.19
C THR A 367 11.28 -20.95 -21.78
N TYR A 368 9.97 -20.67 -21.81
CA TYR A 368 8.96 -21.66 -22.25
C TYR A 368 8.28 -21.25 -23.56
N GLY A 369 7.73 -20.04 -23.62
CA GLY A 369 6.92 -19.60 -24.75
C GLY A 369 7.68 -19.56 -26.07
N LEU A 370 8.80 -18.83 -26.13
CA LEU A 370 9.58 -18.61 -27.35
C LEU A 370 10.23 -19.88 -27.88
N ALA A 371 10.62 -20.81 -27.00
CA ALA A 371 11.17 -22.10 -27.42
C ALA A 371 10.18 -22.90 -28.30
N GLY A 372 8.88 -22.86 -27.94
CA GLY A 372 7.82 -23.47 -28.75
C GLY A 372 7.61 -22.76 -30.08
N PHE A 373 7.60 -21.41 -30.08
CA PHE A 373 7.48 -20.63 -31.30
C PHE A 373 8.64 -20.87 -32.27
N PHE A 374 9.88 -20.92 -31.76
CA PHE A 374 11.07 -21.21 -32.56
C PHE A 374 11.00 -22.57 -33.23
N TRP A 375 10.58 -23.61 -32.51
CA TRP A 375 10.46 -24.95 -33.09
C TRP A 375 9.34 -25.03 -34.14
N LEU A 376 8.18 -24.42 -33.88
CA LEU A 376 7.07 -24.39 -34.84
C LEU A 376 7.43 -23.63 -36.11
N HIS A 377 8.12 -22.49 -35.99
CA HIS A 377 8.61 -21.73 -37.13
C HIS A 377 9.62 -22.53 -37.96
N ASP A 378 10.60 -23.18 -37.32
CA ASP A 378 11.57 -24.05 -37.99
C ASP A 378 10.90 -25.25 -38.69
N ALA A 379 9.96 -25.91 -38.01
CA ALA A 379 9.24 -27.04 -38.57
C ALA A 379 8.38 -26.65 -39.79
N TYR A 380 7.76 -25.47 -39.76
CA TYR A 380 6.95 -24.97 -40.87
C TYR A 380 7.81 -24.50 -42.05
N HIS A 381 8.83 -23.66 -41.82
CA HIS A 381 9.60 -23.06 -42.92
C HIS A 381 10.72 -23.96 -43.45
N LEU A 382 11.33 -24.80 -42.61
CA LEU A 382 12.51 -25.58 -42.97
C LEU A 382 12.24 -27.09 -43.09
N ARG A 383 11.09 -27.60 -42.63
CA ARG A 383 10.74 -29.04 -42.66
C ARG A 383 9.50 -29.39 -43.48
N GLY A 384 9.13 -28.54 -44.44
CA GLY A 384 8.09 -28.85 -45.43
C GLY A 384 6.68 -28.41 -45.04
N GLY A 385 6.54 -27.28 -44.34
CA GLY A 385 5.24 -26.66 -44.06
C GLY A 385 4.37 -27.45 -43.09
N VAL A 386 3.08 -27.47 -43.37
CA VAL A 386 2.06 -28.18 -42.56
C VAL A 386 2.36 -29.68 -42.49
N GLU A 387 2.95 -30.25 -43.55
CA GLU A 387 3.30 -31.66 -43.60
C GLU A 387 4.47 -31.99 -42.65
N GLY A 388 5.43 -31.07 -42.48
CA GLY A 388 6.51 -31.16 -41.50
C GLY A 388 6.01 -31.21 -40.05
N LEU A 389 4.99 -30.40 -39.73
CA LEU A 389 4.34 -30.40 -38.42
C LEU A 389 3.57 -31.70 -38.14
N ARG A 390 2.92 -32.27 -39.16
CA ARG A 390 2.18 -33.54 -39.06
C ARG A 390 3.08 -34.76 -38.91
N ARG A 391 4.28 -34.73 -39.50
CA ARG A 391 5.27 -35.82 -39.39
C ARG A 391 5.93 -35.90 -38.01
N HIS A 392 5.86 -34.84 -37.21
CA HIS A 392 6.44 -34.79 -35.85
C HIS A 392 5.39 -34.44 -34.79
N PRO A 393 4.32 -35.24 -34.62
CA PRO A 393 3.17 -34.87 -33.79
C PRO A 393 3.55 -34.67 -32.31
N ILE A 394 4.51 -35.46 -31.79
CA ILE A 394 4.99 -35.34 -30.41
C ILE A 394 5.69 -34.00 -30.18
N GLN A 395 6.59 -33.59 -31.07
CA GLN A 395 7.34 -32.35 -30.92
C GLN A 395 6.44 -31.13 -31.17
N THR A 396 5.49 -31.22 -32.11
CA THR A 396 4.47 -30.19 -32.33
C THR A 396 3.60 -30.01 -31.09
N THR A 397 3.12 -31.11 -30.49
CA THR A 397 2.30 -31.06 -29.27
C THR A 397 3.09 -30.47 -28.10
N LEU A 398 4.34 -30.92 -27.89
CA LEU A 398 5.20 -30.36 -26.85
C LEU A 398 5.45 -28.86 -27.04
N SER A 399 5.68 -28.40 -28.27
CA SER A 399 5.91 -26.99 -28.59
C SER A 399 4.68 -26.12 -28.32
N VAL A 400 3.48 -26.63 -28.62
CA VAL A 400 2.22 -25.94 -28.29
C VAL A 400 2.01 -25.90 -26.77
N LEU A 401 2.28 -27.00 -26.06
CA LEU A 401 2.16 -27.05 -24.60
C LEU A 401 3.13 -26.08 -23.90
N THR A 402 4.36 -25.90 -24.40
CA THR A 402 5.29 -24.92 -23.82
C THR A 402 4.84 -23.48 -24.06
N ILE A 403 4.20 -23.19 -25.19
CA ILE A 403 3.56 -21.87 -25.43
C ILE A 403 2.41 -21.64 -24.45
N LEU A 404 1.52 -22.62 -24.30
CA LEU A 404 0.40 -22.53 -23.36
C LEU A 404 0.87 -22.41 -21.92
N ALA A 405 1.95 -23.10 -21.53
CA ALA A 405 2.55 -22.97 -20.22
C ALA A 405 3.13 -21.55 -20.00
N GLY A 406 3.84 -21.00 -20.98
CA GLY A 406 4.34 -19.63 -20.92
C GLY A 406 3.21 -18.60 -20.81
N ALA A 407 2.15 -18.75 -21.60
CA ALA A 407 0.97 -17.90 -21.55
C ALA A 407 0.22 -18.01 -20.22
N PHE A 408 0.02 -19.23 -19.71
CA PHE A 408 -0.61 -19.47 -18.41
C PHE A 408 0.20 -18.83 -17.27
N ILE A 409 1.52 -19.03 -17.22
CA ILE A 409 2.38 -18.41 -16.19
C ILE A 409 2.36 -16.88 -16.32
N CYS A 410 2.32 -16.33 -17.53
CA CYS A 410 2.19 -14.89 -17.71
C CYS A 410 0.84 -14.38 -17.17
N ILE A 411 -0.28 -14.96 -17.62
CA ILE A 411 -1.64 -14.53 -17.26
C ILE A 411 -1.89 -14.75 -15.77
N ALA A 412 -1.66 -15.95 -15.25
CA ALA A 412 -1.85 -16.27 -13.83
C ALA A 412 -0.93 -15.44 -12.91
N GLY A 413 0.24 -15.02 -13.40
CA GLY A 413 1.14 -14.14 -12.68
C GLY A 413 0.79 -12.66 -12.75
N THR A 414 -0.01 -12.26 -13.73
CA THR A 414 -0.55 -10.89 -13.85
C THR A 414 -1.97 -10.75 -13.29
N ASP A 415 -2.76 -11.82 -13.29
CA ASP A 415 -4.10 -11.90 -12.74
C ASP A 415 -4.03 -11.97 -11.22
N ARG A 416 -4.17 -10.80 -10.61
CA ARG A 416 -4.54 -10.70 -9.20
C ARG A 416 -6.05 -10.91 -9.09
N GLU A 417 -6.50 -12.15 -9.16
CA GLU A 417 -7.89 -12.47 -8.82
C GLU A 417 -8.04 -13.59 -7.78
N MET A 418 -8.30 -13.11 -6.55
CA MET A 418 -9.21 -13.66 -5.55
C MET A 418 -9.02 -15.10 -5.06
N THR A 419 -8.26 -15.23 -3.98
CA THR A 419 -8.66 -16.10 -2.85
C THR A 419 -8.91 -15.22 -1.64
N VAL A 420 -10.11 -15.31 -1.05
CA VAL A 420 -10.60 -14.68 0.21
C VAL A 420 -9.55 -13.83 0.95
N THR A 421 -9.17 -12.69 0.37
CA THR A 421 -8.43 -11.68 1.10
C THR A 421 -9.43 -11.10 2.07
N PRO A 422 -9.10 -10.98 3.38
CA PRO A 422 -9.94 -10.20 4.27
C PRO A 422 -10.20 -8.85 3.59
N PRO A 423 -11.46 -8.38 3.63
CA PRO A 423 -11.84 -7.20 2.87
C PRO A 423 -10.88 -6.06 3.21
N PRO A 424 -10.52 -5.16 2.26
CA PRO A 424 -9.42 -4.23 2.44
C PRO A 424 -9.45 -3.42 3.75
N PHE A 425 -10.65 -3.14 4.27
CA PHE A 425 -10.85 -2.45 5.55
C PHE A 425 -10.30 -3.23 6.77
N ALA A 426 -10.24 -4.56 6.71
CA ALA A 426 -9.73 -5.44 7.76
C ALA A 426 -8.21 -5.68 7.68
N ILE A 427 -7.55 -5.11 6.67
CA ILE A 427 -6.09 -5.17 6.50
C ILE A 427 -5.51 -3.80 6.92
N PRO A 428 -4.43 -3.77 7.73
CA PRO A 428 -3.74 -2.51 8.02
C PRO A 428 -3.27 -1.82 6.74
N ILE A 429 -3.34 -0.49 6.69
CA ILE A 429 -3.02 0.34 5.53
C ILE A 429 -1.64 0.01 4.94
N SER A 430 -0.64 -0.24 5.80
CA SER A 430 0.73 -0.58 5.36
C SER A 430 0.84 -1.90 4.59
N HIS A 431 -0.13 -2.79 4.75
CA HIS A 431 -0.19 -4.11 4.10
C HIS A 431 -1.22 -4.17 2.98
N ARG A 432 -1.91 -3.06 2.66
CA ARG A 432 -2.90 -3.02 1.58
C ARG A 432 -2.21 -3.01 0.21
N PRO A 433 -2.90 -3.54 -0.82
CA PRO A 433 -2.41 -3.44 -2.19
C PRO A 433 -2.31 -1.97 -2.62
N PRO A 434 -1.40 -1.65 -3.55
CA PRO A 434 -1.25 -0.30 -4.08
C PRO A 434 -2.54 0.18 -4.77
N THR A 435 -2.81 1.49 -4.68
CA THR A 435 -4.03 2.07 -5.24
C THR A 435 -4.04 2.05 -6.76
N SER A 436 -5.18 1.63 -7.31
CA SER A 436 -5.47 1.65 -8.75
C SER A 436 -5.57 3.08 -9.30
N TRP A 437 -5.41 3.22 -10.61
CA TRP A 437 -5.64 4.50 -11.30
C TRP A 437 -7.05 5.08 -11.04
N LYS A 438 -8.08 4.22 -11.00
CA LYS A 438 -9.47 4.64 -10.70
C LYS A 438 -9.57 5.25 -9.30
N GLN A 439 -8.89 4.68 -8.30
CA GLN A 439 -8.84 5.24 -6.95
C GLN A 439 -8.13 6.60 -6.95
N LYS A 440 -7.03 6.76 -7.69
CA LYS A 440 -6.34 8.06 -7.81
C LYS A 440 -7.22 9.15 -8.44
N VAL A 441 -8.01 8.81 -9.47
CA VAL A 441 -8.99 9.74 -10.07
C VAL A 441 -10.10 10.09 -9.07
N LYS A 442 -10.64 9.12 -8.34
CA LYS A 442 -11.62 9.37 -7.26
C LYS A 442 -11.03 10.25 -6.15
N ALA A 443 -9.78 10.02 -5.76
CA ALA A 443 -9.07 10.84 -4.79
C ALA A 443 -8.92 12.29 -5.25
N LEU A 444 -8.55 12.49 -6.53
CA LEU A 444 -8.48 13.83 -7.12
C LEU A 444 -9.86 14.50 -7.15
N ALA A 445 -10.90 13.77 -7.55
CA ALA A 445 -12.27 14.29 -7.56
C ALA A 445 -12.76 14.65 -6.15
N PHE A 446 -12.50 13.82 -5.14
CA PHE A 446 -12.78 14.14 -3.74
C PHE A 446 -12.07 15.44 -3.34
N PHE A 447 -10.77 15.53 -3.61
CA PHE A 447 -9.96 16.69 -3.25
C PHE A 447 -10.52 17.98 -3.87
N VAL A 448 -10.87 17.94 -5.16
CA VAL A 448 -11.44 19.08 -5.88
C VAL A 448 -12.82 19.45 -5.33
N VAL A 449 -13.74 18.49 -5.24
CA VAL A 449 -15.12 18.75 -4.80
C VAL A 449 -15.17 19.26 -3.36
N PHE A 450 -14.46 18.61 -2.44
CA PHE A 450 -14.45 18.99 -1.03
C PHE A 450 -13.84 20.38 -0.82
N ASN A 451 -12.69 20.68 -1.44
CA ASN A 451 -12.05 21.99 -1.27
C ASN A 451 -12.83 23.11 -1.96
N ILE A 452 -13.44 22.88 -3.13
CA ILE A 452 -14.32 23.87 -3.77
C ILE A 452 -15.50 24.19 -2.86
N ALA A 453 -16.17 23.18 -2.30
CA ALA A 453 -17.28 23.39 -1.37
C ALA A 453 -16.83 24.18 -0.12
N CYS A 454 -15.68 23.82 0.48
CA CYS A 454 -15.13 24.57 1.61
C CYS A 454 -14.75 26.01 1.24
N LEU A 455 -14.19 26.25 0.05
CA LEU A 455 -13.88 27.59 -0.44
C LEU A 455 -15.15 28.41 -0.68
N MET A 456 -16.21 27.81 -1.20
CA MET A 456 -17.50 28.49 -1.38
C MET A 456 -18.17 28.82 -0.04
N ILE A 457 -18.17 27.88 0.91
CA ILE A 457 -18.66 28.11 2.28
C ILE A 457 -17.88 29.26 2.95
N ASN A 458 -16.55 29.22 2.92
CA ASN A 458 -15.72 30.30 3.46
C ASN A 458 -15.93 31.61 2.70
N GLY A 459 -16.02 31.57 1.37
CA GLY A 459 -16.30 32.74 0.53
C GLY A 459 -17.62 33.39 0.93
N ALA A 460 -18.65 32.59 1.19
CA ALA A 460 -19.92 33.04 1.73
C ALA A 460 -19.77 33.73 3.09
N GLN A 461 -19.00 33.14 4.00
CA GLN A 461 -18.71 33.69 5.32
C GLN A 461 -17.94 35.01 5.26
N PHE A 462 -16.91 35.12 4.42
CA PHE A 462 -16.09 36.32 4.29
C PHE A 462 -16.76 37.43 3.50
N VAL A 463 -17.40 37.13 2.37
CA VAL A 463 -17.92 38.13 1.44
C VAL A 463 -19.29 38.64 1.89
N PHE A 464 -20.17 37.76 2.38
CA PHE A 464 -21.55 38.15 2.70
C PHE A 464 -21.82 38.27 4.19
N LEU A 465 -21.27 37.38 5.03
CA LEU A 465 -21.62 37.36 6.46
C LEU A 465 -20.72 38.26 7.31
N LEU A 466 -19.41 38.25 7.09
CA LEU A 466 -18.48 39.06 7.88
C LEU A 466 -18.79 40.56 7.86
N PRO A 467 -19.18 41.18 6.72
CA PRO A 467 -19.63 42.58 6.73
C PRO A 467 -20.83 42.82 7.65
N LEU A 468 -21.78 41.89 7.74
CA LEU A 468 -22.93 41.99 8.65
C LEU A 468 -22.52 42.00 10.11
N LYS A 469 -21.43 41.31 10.48
CA LYS A 469 -20.88 41.33 11.84
C LYS A 469 -20.30 42.70 12.22
N LEU A 470 -19.78 43.45 11.24
CA LEU A 470 -19.17 44.76 11.48
C LEU A 470 -20.21 45.87 11.67
N LEU A 471 -21.45 45.66 11.22
CA LEU A 471 -22.54 46.62 11.42
C LEU A 471 -23.05 46.58 12.88
N PRO A 472 -23.25 47.74 13.52
CA PRO A 472 -23.66 47.82 14.93
C PRO A 472 -25.15 47.55 15.17
N PHE A 473 -25.89 47.08 14.16
CA PHE A 473 -27.34 46.87 14.26
C PHE A 473 -27.71 45.46 14.70
N ALA A 474 -28.70 45.33 15.60
CA ALA A 474 -29.15 44.04 16.13
C ALA A 474 -29.67 43.08 15.04
N TRP A 475 -30.38 43.60 14.03
CA TRP A 475 -30.85 42.79 12.89
C TRP A 475 -29.70 42.19 12.09
N SER A 476 -28.59 42.93 11.96
CA SER A 476 -27.41 42.51 11.22
C SER A 476 -26.66 41.40 11.96
N GLN A 477 -26.55 41.51 13.29
CA GLN A 477 -25.99 40.45 14.14
C GLN A 477 -26.84 39.18 14.10
N LYS A 478 -28.16 39.31 14.08
CA LYS A 478 -29.07 38.15 13.93
C LYS A 478 -28.87 37.47 12.58
N LEU A 479 -28.85 38.23 11.48
CA LEU A 479 -28.58 37.68 10.15
C LEU A 479 -27.19 37.03 10.04
N TYR A 480 -26.17 37.61 10.68
CA TYR A 480 -24.84 37.00 10.75
C TYR A 480 -24.91 35.62 11.42
N THR A 481 -25.50 35.53 12.62
CA THR A 481 -25.60 34.26 13.36
C THR A 481 -26.39 33.21 12.60
N GLU A 482 -27.50 33.61 11.98
CA GLU A 482 -28.33 32.75 11.12
C GLU A 482 -27.58 32.28 9.86
N GLY A 483 -26.84 33.17 9.20
CA GLY A 483 -26.01 32.82 8.06
C GLY A 483 -24.88 31.86 8.43
N ILE A 484 -24.24 32.07 9.58
CA ILE A 484 -23.21 31.15 10.09
C ILE A 484 -23.82 29.79 10.37
N ARG A 485 -25.01 29.73 10.97
CA ARG A 485 -25.78 28.49 11.16
C ARG A 485 -26.06 27.79 9.84
N TYR A 486 -26.56 28.50 8.82
CA TYR A 486 -26.78 27.93 7.49
C TYR A 486 -25.49 27.36 6.90
N THR A 487 -24.37 28.09 6.98
CA THR A 487 -23.08 27.60 6.48
C THR A 487 -22.56 26.38 7.25
N LYS A 488 -22.92 26.25 8.55
CA LYS A 488 -22.62 25.08 9.37
C LYS A 488 -23.45 23.87 8.93
N GLY A 489 -24.74 24.07 8.67
CA GLY A 489 -25.62 23.06 8.05
C GLY A 489 -25.13 22.60 6.68
N ALA A 490 -24.76 23.55 5.81
CA ALA A 490 -24.16 23.27 4.51
C ALA A 490 -22.90 22.40 4.61
N PHE A 491 -22.03 22.67 5.59
CA PHE A 491 -20.87 21.85 5.85
C PHE A 491 -21.26 20.44 6.35
N GLY A 492 -22.24 20.32 7.25
CA GLY A 492 -22.79 19.01 7.65
C GLY A 492 -23.32 18.20 6.47
N CYS A 493 -24.08 18.83 5.57
CA CYS A 493 -24.53 18.21 4.31
C CYS A 493 -23.35 17.81 3.41
N LEU A 494 -22.29 18.63 3.33
CA LEU A 494 -21.08 18.31 2.59
C LEU A 494 -20.41 17.03 3.14
N LEU A 495 -20.37 16.86 4.47
CA LEU A 495 -19.83 15.64 5.09
C LEU A 495 -20.61 14.39 4.66
N ILE A 496 -21.94 14.48 4.63
CA ILE A 496 -22.83 13.41 4.13
C ILE A 496 -22.56 13.14 2.64
N LEU A 497 -22.50 14.19 1.81
CA LEU A 497 -22.28 14.08 0.37
C LEU A 497 -20.94 13.40 0.05
N MET A 498 -19.89 13.74 0.80
CA MET A 498 -18.57 13.14 0.63
C MET A 498 -18.54 11.66 0.97
N CYS A 499 -19.21 11.25 2.06
CA CYS A 499 -19.42 9.83 2.35
C CYS A 499 -20.22 9.17 1.23
N GLN A 500 -21.33 9.76 0.81
CA GLN A 500 -22.20 9.21 -0.23
C GLN A 500 -21.48 8.98 -1.57
N LEU A 501 -20.59 9.89 -1.99
CA LEU A 501 -19.93 9.83 -3.30
C LEU A 501 -18.60 9.07 -3.29
N PHE A 502 -17.80 9.22 -2.24
CA PHE A 502 -16.40 8.77 -2.23
C PHE A 502 -16.12 7.67 -1.22
N ALA A 503 -16.92 7.57 -0.16
CA ALA A 503 -16.73 6.61 0.93
C ALA A 503 -18.07 6.03 1.43
N PRO A 504 -18.83 5.30 0.59
CA PRO A 504 -20.16 4.84 0.97
C PRO A 504 -20.10 3.93 2.20
N THR A 505 -20.86 4.29 3.22
CA THR A 505 -20.94 3.57 4.50
C THR A 505 -22.27 3.82 5.20
N LYS A 506 -22.51 3.16 6.32
CA LYS A 506 -23.74 3.27 7.13
C LYS A 506 -23.42 3.39 8.61
N LEU A 507 -24.29 4.06 9.35
CA LEU A 507 -24.30 4.02 10.82
C LEU A 507 -25.17 2.84 11.26
N VAL A 508 -24.71 2.07 12.23
CA VAL A 508 -25.45 0.97 12.83
C VAL A 508 -25.70 1.34 14.29
N VAL A 509 -26.91 1.82 14.56
CA VAL A 509 -27.30 2.36 15.87
C VAL A 509 -27.94 1.26 16.70
N THR A 510 -27.47 1.09 17.93
CA THR A 510 -28.05 0.21 18.95
C THR A 510 -28.23 0.98 20.24
N PHE A 511 -29.10 0.49 21.13
CA PHE A 511 -29.41 1.15 22.39
C PHE A 511 -29.11 0.24 23.57
N GLU A 512 -28.61 0.82 24.66
CA GLU A 512 -28.54 0.13 25.94
C GLU A 512 -29.95 -0.12 26.47
N THR A 513 -30.22 -1.34 26.93
CA THR A 513 -31.52 -1.73 27.49
C THR A 513 -31.43 -2.14 28.96
N LYS A 514 -30.21 -2.34 29.48
CA LYS A 514 -29.99 -2.74 30.86
C LYS A 514 -28.89 -1.89 31.51
N GLY A 515 -29.18 -1.40 32.72
CA GLY A 515 -28.22 -0.64 33.51
C GLY A 515 -28.31 0.86 33.30
N LYS A 516 -27.17 1.55 33.44
CA LYS A 516 -27.07 3.01 33.47
C LYS A 516 -27.34 3.62 32.09
N GLY A 517 -28.27 4.58 32.04
CA GLY A 517 -28.63 5.30 30.81
C GLY A 517 -29.32 4.42 29.76
N ALA A 518 -29.99 3.35 30.21
CA ALA A 518 -30.75 2.45 29.37
C ALA A 518 -32.03 3.11 28.84
N PHE A 519 -32.39 2.76 27.61
CA PHE A 519 -33.67 3.12 26.98
C PHE A 519 -34.71 2.05 27.28
N LYS A 520 -35.97 2.47 27.48
CA LYS A 520 -37.09 1.52 27.54
C LYS A 520 -37.42 1.04 26.12
N GLU A 521 -37.85 -0.22 25.98
CA GLU A 521 -38.20 -0.78 24.66
C GLU A 521 -39.28 0.03 23.93
N SER A 522 -40.26 0.58 24.66
CA SER A 522 -41.28 1.47 24.11
C SER A 522 -40.69 2.79 23.57
N GLU A 523 -39.70 3.36 24.26
CA GLU A 523 -39.02 4.59 23.84
C GLU A 523 -38.22 4.37 22.56
N ILE A 524 -37.59 3.19 22.40
CA ILE A 524 -36.82 2.84 21.20
C ILE A 524 -37.71 2.80 19.95
N ALA A 525 -38.94 2.30 20.07
CA ALA A 525 -39.88 2.25 18.96
C ALA A 525 -40.28 3.66 18.46
N ASP A 526 -40.42 4.61 19.38
CA ASP A 526 -40.81 5.99 19.08
C ASP A 526 -39.64 6.86 18.57
N ILE A 527 -38.40 6.46 18.83
CA ILE A 527 -37.20 7.18 18.38
C ILE A 527 -37.02 7.08 16.87
N VAL A 528 -37.34 5.94 16.25
CA VAL A 528 -37.00 5.69 14.83
C VAL A 528 -38.12 6.13 13.89
N VAL A 529 -37.92 7.26 13.22
CA VAL A 529 -38.86 7.74 12.19
C VAL A 529 -38.41 7.23 10.83
N LYS A 530 -39.27 6.44 10.18
CA LYS A 530 -39.03 5.89 8.83
C LYS A 530 -39.77 6.68 7.75
N ASN A 531 -39.23 6.70 6.54
CA ASN A 531 -39.90 7.25 5.36
C ASN A 531 -40.89 6.23 4.74
N ASP A 532 -41.59 6.66 3.68
CA ASP A 532 -42.55 5.81 2.94
C ASP A 532 -41.93 4.53 2.33
N LYS A 533 -40.59 4.48 2.24
CA LYS A 533 -39.82 3.32 1.74
C LYS A 533 -39.32 2.41 2.86
N GLY A 534 -39.66 2.71 4.12
CA GLY A 534 -39.23 1.95 5.29
C GLY A 534 -37.79 2.22 5.73
N GLU A 535 -37.09 3.19 5.14
CA GLU A 535 -35.73 3.60 5.52
C GLU A 535 -35.78 4.64 6.65
N VAL A 536 -34.76 4.68 7.51
CA VAL A 536 -34.68 5.67 8.59
C VAL A 536 -34.51 7.08 8.01
N ALA A 537 -35.47 7.95 8.28
CA ALA A 537 -35.47 9.35 7.84
C ALA A 537 -34.89 10.28 8.93
N SER A 538 -35.23 10.02 10.19
CA SER A 538 -34.75 10.78 11.33
C SER A 538 -34.85 9.96 12.63
N LEU A 539 -34.11 10.41 13.64
CA LEU A 539 -34.16 9.94 15.01
C LEU A 539 -34.78 11.05 15.88
N ASN A 540 -35.85 10.71 16.58
CA ASN A 540 -36.53 11.59 17.52
C ASN A 540 -35.82 11.54 18.89
N LEU A 541 -34.57 11.99 18.93
CA LEU A 541 -33.79 12.16 20.15
C LEU A 541 -33.93 13.61 20.66
N PRO A 542 -33.63 13.86 21.95
CA PRO A 542 -33.62 15.22 22.51
C PRO A 542 -32.75 16.18 21.69
N GLU A 543 -33.15 17.45 21.59
CA GLU A 543 -32.46 18.45 20.76
C GLU A 543 -31.42 19.27 21.55
N LYS A 544 -31.41 19.20 22.89
CA LYS A 544 -30.47 19.88 23.78
C LYS A 544 -29.66 18.86 24.59
N PHE A 545 -28.43 18.60 24.16
CA PHE A 545 -27.57 17.60 24.79
C PHE A 545 -26.08 17.88 24.67
N VAL A 546 -25.33 17.31 25.61
CA VAL A 546 -23.89 17.08 25.49
C VAL A 546 -23.69 15.66 24.96
N LEU A 547 -22.90 15.50 23.91
CA LEU A 547 -22.54 14.21 23.32
C LEU A 547 -21.11 13.86 23.72
N ILE A 548 -20.96 12.71 24.37
CA ILE A 548 -19.66 12.10 24.66
C ILE A 548 -19.51 10.79 23.90
N ALA A 549 -18.27 10.47 23.52
CA ALA A 549 -17.94 9.22 22.87
C ALA A 549 -16.48 8.81 23.15
N ASN A 550 -16.16 7.54 22.92
CA ASN A 550 -14.77 7.10 22.78
C ASN A 550 -14.15 7.61 21.48
N HIS A 551 -12.81 7.69 21.44
CA HIS A 551 -12.08 8.26 20.29
C HIS A 551 -11.08 7.26 19.67
N GLN A 552 -11.55 6.43 18.73
CA GLN A 552 -10.75 5.40 18.07
C GLN A 552 -10.03 5.87 16.81
N VAL A 553 -10.68 6.70 15.98
CA VAL A 553 -10.14 7.12 14.67
C VAL A 553 -10.29 8.62 14.45
N TYR A 554 -9.41 9.21 13.64
CA TYR A 554 -9.39 10.67 13.43
C TYR A 554 -10.72 11.22 12.87
N VAL A 555 -11.51 10.38 12.21
CA VAL A 555 -12.79 10.73 11.57
C VAL A 555 -14.00 10.57 12.49
N ASP A 556 -13.82 10.27 13.78
CA ASP A 556 -14.96 10.11 14.71
C ASP A 556 -15.88 11.34 14.74
N TRP A 557 -15.31 12.55 14.73
CA TRP A 557 -16.08 13.80 14.71
C TRP A 557 -16.91 13.95 13.43
N TRP A 558 -16.43 13.39 12.32
CA TRP A 558 -17.13 13.41 11.03
C TRP A 558 -18.38 12.54 11.12
N TYR A 559 -18.24 11.31 11.61
CA TYR A 559 -19.37 10.40 11.75
C TYR A 559 -20.33 10.82 12.87
N ALA A 560 -19.85 11.42 13.96
CA ALA A 560 -20.71 12.02 14.98
C ALA A 560 -21.56 13.16 14.38
N TRP A 561 -20.99 14.00 13.52
CA TRP A 561 -21.76 15.04 12.84
C TRP A 561 -22.73 14.46 11.81
N CYS A 562 -22.34 13.40 11.08
CA CYS A 562 -23.27 12.64 10.25
C CYS A 562 -24.43 12.05 11.07
N PHE A 563 -24.19 11.59 12.29
CA PHE A 563 -25.24 11.12 13.20
C PHE A 563 -26.18 12.27 13.59
N LEU A 564 -25.66 13.46 13.91
CA LEU A 564 -26.47 14.66 14.20
C LEU A 564 -27.37 15.08 13.03
N TYR A 565 -26.99 14.79 11.78
CA TYR A 565 -27.83 15.09 10.62
C TYR A 565 -29.17 14.32 10.67
N TYR A 566 -29.16 13.13 11.29
CA TYR A 566 -30.37 12.32 11.46
C TYR A 566 -31.18 12.70 12.70
N ILE A 567 -30.65 13.48 13.65
CA ILE A 567 -31.38 13.85 14.87
C ILE A 567 -32.25 15.09 14.63
N GLY A 568 -33.55 14.97 14.95
CA GLY A 568 -34.49 16.08 14.96
C GLY A 568 -34.48 16.91 13.67
N LYS A 569 -34.90 18.17 13.77
CA LYS A 569 -34.82 19.13 12.65
C LYS A 569 -33.69 20.12 12.90
N GLY A 570 -32.60 19.98 12.15
CA GLY A 570 -31.52 20.98 12.11
C GLY A 570 -30.52 20.92 13.27
N VAL A 571 -30.47 19.83 14.05
CA VAL A 571 -29.50 19.67 15.16
C VAL A 571 -28.06 19.76 14.66
N HIS A 572 -27.74 19.17 13.50
CA HIS A 572 -26.43 19.27 12.86
C HIS A 572 -25.98 20.71 12.51
N GLU A 573 -26.90 21.67 12.45
CA GLU A 573 -26.62 23.09 12.21
C GLU A 573 -26.25 23.84 13.50
N HIS A 574 -26.57 23.24 14.65
CA HIS A 574 -26.36 23.78 16.00
C HIS A 574 -25.25 23.05 16.77
N VAL A 575 -24.38 22.34 16.05
CA VAL A 575 -23.27 21.61 16.67
C VAL A 575 -22.15 22.56 17.12
N TYR A 576 -21.56 22.25 18.27
CA TYR A 576 -20.35 22.86 18.79
C TYR A 576 -19.38 21.77 19.19
N ILE A 577 -18.13 21.89 18.75
CA ILE A 577 -17.11 20.86 18.94
C ILE A 577 -15.92 21.48 19.66
N THR A 578 -15.36 20.75 20.61
CA THR A 578 -14.06 21.08 21.22
C THR A 578 -12.92 20.51 20.38
N LEU A 579 -11.94 21.35 20.04
CA LEU A 579 -10.87 21.02 19.09
C LEU A 579 -9.50 21.42 19.64
N LYS A 580 -8.45 20.76 19.16
CA LYS A 580 -7.06 21.16 19.45
C LYS A 580 -6.78 22.54 18.85
N LYS A 581 -6.23 23.46 19.64
CA LYS A 581 -5.97 24.87 19.24
C LYS A 581 -5.16 25.02 17.95
N SER A 582 -4.25 24.09 17.65
CA SER A 582 -3.48 24.12 16.41
C SER A 582 -4.33 23.95 15.13
N LEU A 583 -5.53 23.36 15.23
CA LEU A 583 -6.40 23.11 14.07
C LEU A 583 -7.01 24.39 13.47
N ARG A 584 -7.03 25.50 14.23
CA ARG A 584 -7.50 26.80 13.72
C ARG A 584 -6.70 27.31 12.52
N TRP A 585 -5.47 26.82 12.37
CA TRP A 585 -4.54 27.26 11.34
C TRP A 585 -4.50 26.35 10.10
N VAL A 586 -5.31 25.30 10.05
CA VAL A 586 -5.42 24.47 8.85
C VAL A 586 -5.98 25.33 7.71
N PRO A 587 -5.31 25.42 6.54
CA PRO A 587 -5.81 26.23 5.43
C PRO A 587 -7.23 25.84 5.02
N ILE A 588 -8.05 26.83 4.66
CA ILE A 588 -9.45 26.68 4.24
C ILE A 588 -10.36 26.18 5.38
N VAL A 589 -10.20 24.95 5.85
CA VAL A 589 -11.09 24.34 6.86
C VAL A 589 -10.94 25.02 8.23
N GLY A 590 -9.72 25.44 8.60
CA GLY A 590 -9.45 26.13 9.87
C GLY A 590 -10.14 27.49 9.99
N TRP A 591 -10.37 28.19 8.88
CA TRP A 591 -11.14 29.44 8.87
C TRP A 591 -12.62 29.16 9.11
N GLY A 592 -13.20 28.17 8.41
CA GLY A 592 -14.60 27.77 8.61
C GLY A 592 -14.88 27.31 10.04
N MET A 593 -13.98 26.53 10.63
CA MET A 593 -14.10 26.09 12.04
C MET A 593 -14.10 27.28 13.02
N GLN A 594 -13.37 28.35 12.72
CA GLN A 594 -13.40 29.58 13.53
C GLN A 594 -14.72 30.33 13.36
N PHE A 595 -15.24 30.44 12.14
CA PHE A 595 -16.56 31.03 11.88
C PHE A 595 -17.70 30.26 12.55
N PHE A 596 -17.61 28.93 12.63
CA PHE A 596 -18.59 28.08 13.31
C PHE A 596 -18.60 28.22 14.84
N ASN A 597 -17.73 29.06 15.41
CA ASN A 597 -17.56 29.27 16.84
C ASN A 597 -17.23 27.98 17.61
N PHE A 598 -16.45 27.09 17.00
CA PHE A 598 -15.90 25.93 17.71
C PHE A 598 -14.90 26.35 18.78
N ILE A 599 -14.75 25.51 19.80
CA ILE A 599 -13.97 25.82 21.01
C ILE A 599 -12.57 25.24 20.84
N PHE A 600 -11.57 26.10 20.74
CA PHE A 600 -10.17 25.71 20.50
C PHE A 600 -9.35 25.67 21.80
N LEU A 601 -8.94 24.48 22.24
CA LEU A 601 -8.25 24.25 23.51
C LEU A 601 -6.78 23.85 23.31
N ALA A 602 -5.88 24.37 24.15
CA ALA A 602 -4.47 24.00 24.21
C ALA A 602 -4.25 22.62 24.88
N ARG A 603 -5.29 22.02 25.46
CA ARG A 603 -5.26 20.80 26.28
C ARG A 603 -4.56 21.04 27.63
N SER A 604 -4.71 22.25 28.16
CA SER A 604 -4.19 22.64 29.48
C SER A 604 -5.25 23.45 30.20
N TRP A 605 -5.76 22.90 31.31
CA TRP A 605 -6.80 23.56 32.12
C TRP A 605 -6.42 25.00 32.50
N ALA A 606 -5.17 25.20 32.91
CA ALA A 606 -4.66 26.51 33.30
C ALA A 606 -4.77 27.56 32.18
N SER A 607 -4.56 27.16 30.92
CA SER A 607 -4.61 28.05 29.77
C SER A 607 -6.00 28.20 29.17
N ASP A 608 -6.85 27.18 29.32
CA ASP A 608 -8.10 27.04 28.58
C ASP A 608 -9.35 27.43 29.37
N ARG A 609 -9.28 27.46 30.71
CA ARG A 609 -10.44 27.63 31.60
C ARG A 609 -11.31 28.86 31.27
N VAL A 610 -10.69 30.02 31.06
CA VAL A 610 -11.39 31.29 30.85
C VAL A 610 -12.14 31.28 29.51
N GLU A 611 -11.47 30.80 28.47
CA GLU A 611 -12.04 30.76 27.13
C GLU A 611 -13.17 29.73 27.05
N LEU A 612 -13.00 28.56 27.66
CA LEU A 612 -14.05 27.54 27.74
C LEU A 612 -15.28 28.08 28.47
N ALA A 613 -15.11 28.75 29.62
CA ALA A 613 -16.20 29.32 30.38
C ALA A 613 -16.98 30.38 29.59
N ARG A 614 -16.26 31.27 28.89
CA ARG A 614 -16.86 32.30 28.03
C ARG A 614 -17.72 31.69 26.92
N HIS A 615 -17.23 30.65 26.25
CA HIS A 615 -17.99 29.94 25.22
C HIS A 615 -19.20 29.20 25.78
N LEU A 616 -19.06 28.44 26.87
CA LEU A 616 -20.16 27.71 27.49
C LEU A 616 -21.27 28.63 28.00
N SER A 617 -20.92 29.78 28.57
CA SER A 617 -21.89 30.79 28.99
C SER A 617 -22.68 31.34 27.80
N ALA A 618 -22.00 31.65 26.69
CA ALA A 618 -22.66 32.09 25.45
C ALA A 618 -23.58 31.01 24.86
N LEU A 619 -23.16 29.74 24.89
CA LEU A 619 -23.97 28.60 24.44
C LEU A 619 -25.20 28.39 25.31
N GLY A 620 -25.05 28.39 26.63
CA GLY A 620 -26.17 28.26 27.56
C GLY A 620 -27.17 29.40 27.40
N LYS A 621 -26.69 30.64 27.23
CA LYS A 621 -27.56 31.80 26.98
C LYS A 621 -28.31 31.69 25.65
N ALA A 622 -27.68 31.17 24.59
CA ALA A 622 -28.35 30.97 23.31
C ALA A 622 -29.45 29.90 23.42
N ALA A 623 -29.17 28.77 24.07
CA ALA A 623 -30.12 27.66 24.24
C ALA A 623 -31.29 27.98 25.20
N GLU A 624 -31.12 28.98 26.08
CA GLU A 624 -32.15 29.49 26.99
C GLU A 624 -33.09 30.49 26.32
N ASN A 625 -32.54 31.43 25.54
CA ASN A 625 -33.33 32.53 24.94
C ASN A 625 -33.99 32.17 23.61
N GLU A 626 -33.39 31.25 22.87
CA GLU A 626 -33.86 30.79 21.58
C GLU A 626 -34.26 29.33 21.77
N ASP A 627 -35.45 28.93 21.30
CA ASP A 627 -35.90 27.52 21.32
C ASP A 627 -35.13 26.69 20.27
N HIS A 628 -33.82 26.89 20.22
CA HIS A 628 -32.88 26.31 19.28
C HIS A 628 -32.24 25.06 19.89
N PRO A 629 -31.95 24.05 19.06
CA PRO A 629 -31.16 22.90 19.45
C PRO A 629 -29.77 23.28 19.99
N LEU A 630 -29.20 22.43 20.84
CA LEU A 630 -27.83 22.51 21.34
C LEU A 630 -27.20 21.13 21.28
N ALA A 631 -26.21 20.94 20.40
CA ALA A 631 -25.43 19.70 20.35
C ALA A 631 -23.95 20.00 20.64
N PHE A 632 -23.51 19.71 21.86
CA PHE A 632 -22.12 19.97 22.27
C PHE A 632 -21.30 18.67 22.35
N ILE A 633 -20.31 18.52 21.46
CA ILE A 633 -19.49 17.31 21.33
C ILE A 633 -18.18 17.44 22.12
N LEU A 634 -17.91 16.44 22.95
CA LEU A 634 -16.69 16.28 23.74
C LEU A 634 -16.19 14.84 23.67
N TYR A 635 -14.87 14.66 23.63
CA TYR A 635 -14.22 13.36 23.78
C TYR A 635 -13.42 13.35 25.08
N PRO A 636 -13.91 12.74 26.17
CA PRO A 636 -13.21 12.75 27.45
C PRO A 636 -11.80 12.14 27.42
N GLU A 637 -11.48 11.26 26.47
CA GLU A 637 -10.11 10.76 26.24
C GLU A 637 -9.12 11.89 25.88
N GLY A 638 -9.61 13.00 25.33
CA GLY A 638 -8.83 14.18 24.92
C GLY A 638 -7.92 13.97 23.69
N THR A 639 -7.72 12.73 23.28
CA THR A 639 -6.92 12.34 22.11
C THR A 639 -7.25 10.90 21.69
N LEU A 640 -6.76 10.49 20.53
CA LEU A 640 -6.93 9.15 20.00
C LEU A 640 -6.03 8.13 20.69
N VAL A 641 -6.45 6.87 20.71
CA VAL A 641 -5.57 5.72 21.00
C VAL A 641 -4.51 5.60 19.90
N SER A 642 -3.24 5.64 20.25
CA SER A 642 -2.11 5.55 19.32
C SER A 642 -0.86 5.03 20.02
N LYS A 643 0.17 4.70 19.25
CA LYS A 643 1.48 4.29 19.78
C LYS A 643 2.08 5.32 20.74
N ASP A 644 1.83 6.61 20.52
CA ASP A 644 2.40 7.70 21.31
C ASP A 644 1.56 8.04 22.55
N THR A 645 0.24 7.84 22.48
CA THR A 645 -0.69 8.24 23.57
C THR A 645 -0.95 7.11 24.56
N ARG A 646 -0.82 5.84 24.16
CA ARG A 646 -1.05 4.70 25.05
C ARG A 646 -0.09 4.66 26.24
N PRO A 647 1.23 4.88 26.07
CA PRO A 647 2.15 4.98 27.21
C PRO A 647 1.80 6.11 28.19
N ILE A 648 1.19 7.20 27.71
CA ILE A 648 0.76 8.33 28.54
C ILE A 648 -0.48 7.93 29.38
N SER A 649 -1.45 7.24 28.77
CA SER A 649 -2.60 6.67 29.51
C SER A 649 -2.12 5.69 30.57
N ARG A 650 -1.19 4.80 30.21
CA ARG A 650 -0.61 3.82 31.15
C ARG A 650 0.07 4.49 32.34
N LYS A 651 0.95 5.47 32.12
CA LYS A 651 1.58 6.24 33.21
C LYS A 651 0.56 6.92 34.12
N PHE A 652 -0.55 7.40 33.55
CA PHE A 652 -1.62 8.00 34.33
C PHE A 652 -2.37 6.95 35.16
N ALA A 653 -2.65 5.77 34.60
CA ALA A 653 -3.24 4.63 35.30
C ALA A 653 -2.36 4.19 36.48
N ASP A 654 -1.05 4.01 36.23
CA ASP A 654 -0.06 3.61 37.24
C ASP A 654 0.02 4.64 38.38
N LYS A 655 -0.02 5.94 38.07
CA LYS A 655 -0.04 7.03 39.08
C LYS A 655 -1.27 6.97 39.98
N MET A 656 -2.40 6.54 39.44
CA MET A 656 -3.66 6.40 40.16
C MET A 656 -3.82 5.04 40.87
N GLY A 657 -2.91 4.09 40.63
CA GLY A 657 -3.02 2.74 41.16
C GLY A 657 -4.16 1.91 40.54
N ILE A 658 -4.52 2.17 39.28
CA ILE A 658 -5.59 1.45 38.56
C ILE A 658 -5.05 0.78 37.30
N SER A 659 -5.78 -0.21 36.79
CA SER A 659 -5.50 -0.82 35.48
C SER A 659 -5.83 0.14 34.34
N ASP A 660 -4.98 0.16 33.31
CA ASP A 660 -5.27 0.86 32.04
C ASP A 660 -6.28 0.06 31.21
N MET A 661 -6.99 0.75 30.32
CA MET A 661 -8.01 0.15 29.43
C MET A 661 -7.36 -0.70 28.34
N THR A 662 -8.14 -1.57 27.67
CA THR A 662 -7.67 -2.46 26.58
C THR A 662 -7.84 -1.81 25.21
N ASN A 663 -9.01 -1.28 24.88
CA ASN A 663 -9.35 -0.77 23.55
C ASN A 663 -9.34 0.76 23.45
N ILE A 664 -9.59 1.46 24.56
CA ILE A 664 -9.68 2.94 24.61
C ILE A 664 -8.62 3.55 25.54
N LEU A 665 -8.57 4.88 25.68
CA LEU A 665 -7.77 5.56 26.71
C LEU A 665 -8.60 5.87 27.95
N LEU A 666 -7.93 6.10 29.09
CA LEU A 666 -8.60 6.59 30.30
C LEU A 666 -9.17 8.00 30.09
N PRO A 667 -10.39 8.28 30.57
CA PRO A 667 -11.01 9.58 30.39
C PRO A 667 -10.39 10.66 31.29
N ARG A 668 -10.58 11.91 30.87
CA ARG A 668 -10.29 13.14 31.63
C ARG A 668 -11.62 13.82 31.95
N SER A 669 -11.95 13.85 33.24
CA SER A 669 -13.23 14.33 33.76
C SER A 669 -13.39 15.84 33.78
N THR A 670 -12.31 16.59 34.06
CA THR A 670 -12.37 18.03 34.38
C THR A 670 -13.13 18.85 33.35
N GLY A 671 -12.83 18.68 32.06
CA GLY A 671 -13.48 19.43 30.99
C GLY A 671 -14.97 19.10 30.83
N LEU A 672 -15.34 17.82 30.98
CA LEU A 672 -16.72 17.37 30.90
C LEU A 672 -17.53 17.88 32.11
N LEU A 673 -17.03 17.65 33.33
CA LEU A 673 -17.69 18.09 34.56
C LEU A 673 -17.93 19.60 34.55
N TYR A 674 -16.90 20.38 34.19
CA TYR A 674 -17.02 21.82 34.10
C TYR A 674 -18.05 22.27 33.06
N SER A 675 -18.08 21.59 31.91
CA SER A 675 -19.05 21.89 30.86
C SER A 675 -20.50 21.62 31.30
N LEU A 676 -20.73 20.48 31.95
CA LEU A 676 -22.04 20.11 32.47
C LEU A 676 -22.52 21.07 33.55
N ARG A 677 -21.67 21.40 34.53
CA ARG A 677 -22.00 22.37 35.59
C ARG A 677 -22.25 23.79 35.06
N SER A 678 -21.66 24.15 33.92
CA SER A 678 -21.87 25.45 33.29
C SER A 678 -23.17 25.53 32.49
N LEU A 679 -23.59 24.42 31.85
CA LEU A 679 -24.76 24.38 30.97
C LEU A 679 -26.05 24.01 31.71
N ALA A 680 -25.99 23.05 32.64
CA ALA A 680 -27.16 22.50 33.34
C ALA A 680 -28.01 23.55 34.07
N PRO A 681 -27.45 24.59 34.73
CA PRO A 681 -28.28 25.60 35.39
C PRO A 681 -29.16 26.43 34.43
N ARG A 682 -28.76 26.56 33.15
CA ARG A 682 -29.47 27.35 32.14
C ARG A 682 -30.38 26.50 31.24
N VAL A 683 -30.02 25.24 31.03
CA VAL A 683 -30.72 24.32 30.14
C VAL A 683 -31.32 23.20 30.99
N LYS A 684 -32.56 23.40 31.45
CA LYS A 684 -33.23 22.50 32.41
C LYS A 684 -33.49 21.09 31.87
N ASP A 685 -33.64 20.96 30.56
CA ASP A 685 -33.90 19.73 29.83
C ASP A 685 -32.63 19.12 29.22
N LEU A 686 -31.45 19.54 29.69
CA LEU A 686 -30.16 19.08 29.16
C LEU A 686 -29.97 17.57 29.39
N ARG A 687 -29.68 16.86 28.30
CA ARG A 687 -29.34 15.43 28.33
C ARG A 687 -27.85 15.19 28.08
N LEU A 688 -27.34 14.06 28.54
CA LEU A 688 -26.04 13.53 28.12
C LEU A 688 -26.25 12.28 27.27
N ILE A 689 -25.84 12.33 26.01
CA ILE A 689 -25.83 11.18 25.11
C ILE A 689 -24.41 10.62 25.10
N ASP A 690 -24.26 9.39 25.56
CA ASP A 690 -23.00 8.63 25.49
C ASP A 690 -23.05 7.63 24.33
N ILE A 691 -22.03 7.68 23.46
CA ILE A 691 -21.92 6.78 22.30
C ILE A 691 -20.67 5.92 22.44
N THR A 692 -20.84 4.60 22.38
CA THR A 692 -19.74 3.66 22.18
C THR A 692 -19.61 3.36 20.69
N THR A 693 -18.54 3.87 20.08
CA THR A 693 -18.26 3.69 18.65
C THR A 693 -17.26 2.57 18.43
N VAL A 694 -17.56 1.64 17.52
CA VAL A 694 -16.65 0.57 17.09
C VAL A 694 -16.60 0.51 15.56
N TYR A 695 -15.38 0.31 15.05
CA TYR A 695 -15.12 0.12 13.62
C TYR A 695 -14.70 -1.33 13.34
N PRO A 696 -15.32 -2.00 12.35
CA PRO A 696 -14.92 -3.34 11.95
C PRO A 696 -13.46 -3.41 11.52
N GLY A 697 -12.77 -4.51 11.82
CA GLY A 697 -11.40 -4.76 11.36
C GLY A 697 -10.27 -4.18 12.23
N ILE A 698 -10.58 -3.36 13.25
CA ILE A 698 -9.58 -2.97 14.27
C ILE A 698 -9.51 -4.09 15.32
N PRO A 699 -8.37 -4.78 15.49
CA PRO A 699 -8.23 -5.80 16.52
C PRO A 699 -8.12 -5.17 17.93
N PRO A 700 -8.38 -5.94 18.99
CA PRO A 700 -8.09 -5.51 20.36
C PRO A 700 -6.64 -5.04 20.51
N LEU A 701 -6.40 -4.00 21.32
CA LEU A 701 -5.10 -3.31 21.45
C LEU A 701 -4.55 -2.70 20.15
N GLY A 702 -5.30 -2.76 19.05
CA GLY A 702 -4.95 -2.17 17.77
C GLY A 702 -5.13 -0.65 17.74
N TYR A 703 -4.46 0.00 16.80
CA TYR A 703 -4.58 1.43 16.57
C TYR A 703 -5.52 1.68 15.39
N GLY A 704 -6.60 2.43 15.61
CA GLY A 704 -7.57 2.71 14.55
C GLY A 704 -6.95 3.41 13.34
N GLN A 705 -5.92 4.22 13.53
CA GLN A 705 -5.21 4.90 12.44
C GLN A 705 -4.40 3.95 11.55
N SER A 706 -4.10 2.74 12.02
CA SER A 706 -3.51 1.70 11.18
C SER A 706 -4.47 1.17 10.13
N TYR A 707 -5.78 1.37 10.29
CA TYR A 707 -6.84 0.86 9.40
C TYR A 707 -7.62 1.98 8.72
N TYR A 708 -7.91 3.05 9.45
CA TYR A 708 -8.79 4.12 9.02
C TYR A 708 -8.14 5.49 9.22
N THR A 709 -7.80 6.12 8.11
CA THR A 709 -7.37 7.52 8.03
C THR A 709 -8.23 8.25 7.02
N LEU A 710 -8.24 9.59 7.04
CA LEU A 710 -8.92 10.40 6.02
C LEU A 710 -8.50 9.99 4.60
N ARG A 711 -7.19 9.77 4.40
CA ARG A 711 -6.64 9.29 3.12
C ARG A 711 -7.15 7.91 2.76
N SER A 712 -7.07 6.94 3.68
CA SER A 712 -7.56 5.58 3.43
C SER A 712 -9.04 5.56 3.04
N ILE A 713 -9.86 6.31 3.76
CA ILE A 713 -11.32 6.31 3.59
C ILE A 713 -11.69 6.95 2.25
N PHE A 714 -11.21 8.18 2.00
CA PHE A 714 -11.71 8.99 0.88
C PHE A 714 -10.84 8.93 -0.38
N PHE A 715 -9.52 8.70 -0.25
CA PHE A 715 -8.60 8.72 -1.38
C PHE A 715 -8.34 7.28 -1.86
N ASP A 716 -8.00 6.39 -0.93
CA ASP A 716 -7.81 4.98 -1.26
C ASP A 716 -9.18 4.28 -1.46
N GLY A 717 -10.29 4.90 -1.05
CA GLY A 717 -11.64 4.40 -1.27
C GLY A 717 -11.95 3.15 -0.45
N VAL A 718 -11.36 3.04 0.74
CA VAL A 718 -11.57 1.93 1.69
C VAL A 718 -12.21 2.48 2.97
N PRO A 719 -13.52 2.78 2.95
CA PRO A 719 -14.25 3.16 4.16
C PRO A 719 -14.49 1.96 5.08
N PRO A 720 -14.77 2.19 6.38
CA PRO A 720 -15.38 1.16 7.21
C PRO A 720 -16.73 0.75 6.58
N PRO A 721 -17.08 -0.55 6.56
CA PRO A 721 -18.34 -1.00 5.96
C PRO A 721 -19.56 -0.54 6.75
N ALA A 722 -19.39 -0.33 8.04
CA ALA A 722 -20.36 0.17 8.98
C ALA A 722 -19.64 0.86 10.15
N ILE A 723 -20.27 1.87 10.74
CA ILE A 723 -19.84 2.49 11.99
C ILE A 723 -20.86 2.09 13.05
N HIS A 724 -20.46 1.26 13.99
CA HIS A 724 -21.34 0.77 15.04
C HIS A 724 -21.37 1.79 16.18
N MET A 725 -22.55 2.25 16.55
CA MET A 725 -22.79 3.25 17.58
C MET A 725 -23.78 2.68 18.60
N HIS A 726 -23.34 2.47 19.83
CA HIS A 726 -24.18 2.03 20.93
C HIS A 726 -24.49 3.20 21.86
N LEU A 727 -25.77 3.50 22.04
CA LEU A 727 -26.25 4.71 22.69
C LEU A 727 -26.70 4.43 24.12
N ARG A 728 -26.30 5.33 25.02
CA ARG A 728 -26.85 5.52 26.37
C ARG A 728 -27.29 6.97 26.52
N MET A 729 -28.33 7.21 27.28
CA MET A 729 -28.85 8.55 27.52
C MET A 729 -29.08 8.77 29.01
N PHE A 730 -28.60 9.90 29.52
CA PHE A 730 -28.69 10.29 30.92
C PHE A 730 -29.41 11.63 31.05
N ASP A 731 -30.26 11.73 32.07
CA ASP A 731 -30.67 13.02 32.61
C ASP A 731 -29.51 13.63 33.41
N ILE A 732 -29.13 14.86 33.09
CA ILE A 732 -28.01 15.54 33.75
C ILE A 732 -28.30 15.79 35.24
N HIS A 733 -29.56 16.06 35.59
CA HIS A 733 -29.94 16.46 36.94
C HIS A 733 -30.17 15.25 37.87
N SER A 734 -30.63 14.12 37.35
CA SER A 734 -30.87 12.91 38.16
C SER A 734 -29.78 11.85 38.07
N ASP A 735 -29.20 11.63 36.89
CA ASP A 735 -28.40 10.42 36.65
C ASP A 735 -26.89 10.67 36.69
N VAL A 736 -26.46 11.92 36.54
CA VAL A 736 -25.04 12.32 36.48
C VAL A 736 -24.65 13.05 37.77
N PRO A 737 -23.59 12.62 38.48
CA PRO A 737 -23.19 13.23 39.75
C PRO A 737 -22.42 14.53 39.52
N ILE A 738 -23.11 15.57 39.04
CA ILE A 738 -22.51 16.87 38.73
C ILE A 738 -22.34 17.77 39.97
N GLY A 739 -22.78 17.34 41.15
CA GLY A 739 -22.69 18.07 42.42
C GLY A 739 -23.85 19.06 42.66
N ASP A 740 -23.81 19.78 43.79
CA ASP A 740 -24.81 20.82 44.09
C ASP A 740 -24.52 22.10 43.30
N LEU A 741 -25.57 22.59 42.62
CA LEU A 741 -25.58 23.78 41.78
C LEU A 741 -26.48 24.89 42.35
N SER A 742 -27.03 24.71 43.54
CA SER A 742 -27.92 25.68 44.20
C SER A 742 -27.26 27.04 44.43
N ALA A 743 -25.94 27.06 44.68
CA ALA A 743 -25.15 28.26 44.92
C ALA A 743 -24.62 28.95 43.64
N THR A 744 -24.75 28.31 42.46
CA THR A 744 -24.26 28.90 41.21
C THR A 744 -25.22 29.93 40.65
N ASN A 745 -24.76 31.17 40.45
CA ASN A 745 -25.51 32.16 39.69
C ASN A 745 -25.18 32.03 38.19
N PRO A 746 -26.13 31.55 37.36
CA PRO A 746 -25.87 31.32 35.94
C PRO A 746 -25.54 32.60 35.17
N SER A 747 -25.96 33.76 35.68
CA SER A 747 -25.92 35.07 35.00
C SER A 747 -24.56 35.75 34.99
N THR A 748 -23.62 35.31 35.83
CA THR A 748 -22.28 35.90 35.97
C THR A 748 -21.30 35.34 34.93
N ILE A 749 -20.70 36.21 34.12
CA ILE A 749 -19.61 35.85 33.19
C ILE A 749 -18.28 36.00 33.94
N PRO A 750 -17.32 35.05 33.85
CA PRO A 750 -16.00 35.24 34.44
C PRO A 750 -15.24 36.36 33.71
N GLU A 751 -14.97 37.48 34.38
CA GLU A 751 -14.10 38.53 33.85
C GLU A 751 -12.61 38.15 34.08
N PRO A 752 -11.71 38.45 33.12
CA PRO A 752 -10.28 38.37 33.37
C PRO A 752 -9.89 39.42 34.42
N GLU A 753 -9.21 38.99 35.49
CA GLU A 753 -8.77 39.84 36.61
C GLU A 753 -8.26 41.22 36.15
N LYS A 754 -9.11 42.23 36.29
CA LYS A 754 -8.72 43.63 36.30
C LYS A 754 -9.15 44.21 37.64
N SER A 755 -8.16 44.36 38.52
CA SER A 755 -8.26 44.84 39.91
C SER A 755 -8.70 43.78 40.93
N GLY A 756 -7.89 43.62 41.98
CA GLY A 756 -7.97 42.56 42.98
C GLY A 756 -9.13 42.65 43.97
N LYS A 757 -10.34 43.04 43.53
CA LYS A 757 -11.56 43.03 44.36
C LYS A 757 -12.83 42.76 43.53
N THR A 758 -12.87 41.67 42.78
CA THR A 758 -14.16 41.07 42.39
C THR A 758 -14.00 39.55 42.30
N ARG A 759 -14.70 38.81 43.18
CA ARG A 759 -14.78 37.35 43.18
C ARG A 759 -15.30 36.89 41.83
N THR A 760 -14.43 36.43 40.94
CA THR A 760 -14.82 35.49 39.90
C THR A 760 -15.49 34.33 40.60
N VAL A 761 -16.72 33.95 40.21
CA VAL A 761 -17.32 32.70 40.66
C VAL A 761 -16.55 31.58 39.96
N GLU A 762 -15.33 31.35 40.44
CA GLU A 762 -14.74 30.03 40.44
C GLU A 762 -15.74 29.17 41.19
N VAL A 763 -16.45 28.32 40.46
CA VAL A 763 -16.96 27.12 41.09
C VAL A 763 -15.71 26.28 41.33
N GLU A 764 -14.96 26.57 42.40
CA GLU A 764 -14.05 25.58 42.98
C GLU A 764 -14.94 24.36 43.23
N ILE A 765 -14.83 23.37 42.34
CA ILE A 765 -15.59 22.14 42.46
C ILE A 765 -15.03 21.45 43.71
N PRO A 766 -15.85 21.22 44.76
CA PRO A 766 -15.39 20.53 45.94
C PRO A 766 -14.71 19.22 45.56
N GLU A 767 -13.59 18.91 46.23
CA GLU A 767 -12.76 17.77 45.88
C GLU A 767 -13.56 16.46 45.90
N GLU A 768 -14.47 16.30 46.86
CA GLU A 768 -15.37 15.14 46.97
C GLU A 768 -16.32 15.02 45.77
N GLU A 769 -16.91 16.12 45.30
CA GLU A 769 -17.78 16.11 44.11
C GLU A 769 -16.98 15.76 42.85
N ARG A 770 -15.74 16.27 42.76
CA ARG A 770 -14.82 15.93 41.67
C ARG A 770 -14.52 14.44 41.69
N GLU A 771 -14.12 13.88 42.82
CA GLU A 771 -13.80 12.45 42.98
C GLU A 771 -14.99 11.52 42.66
N ARG A 772 -16.20 11.93 43.05
CA ARG A 772 -17.44 11.20 42.74
C ARG A 772 -17.72 11.17 41.24
N PHE A 773 -17.61 12.31 40.57
CA PHE A 773 -17.78 12.39 39.12
C PHE A 773 -16.70 11.63 38.36
N ASP A 774 -15.46 11.76 38.81
CA ASP A 774 -14.30 11.02 38.33
C ASP A 774 -14.51 9.51 38.35
N SER A 775 -15.02 9.00 39.47
CA SER A 775 -15.28 7.56 39.66
C SER A 775 -16.47 7.10 38.80
N TRP A 776 -17.51 7.92 38.69
CA TRP A 776 -18.64 7.65 37.79
C TRP A 776 -18.20 7.58 36.32
N LEU A 777 -17.41 8.55 35.86
CA LEU A 777 -16.94 8.60 34.47
C LEU A 777 -15.97 7.45 34.16
N ARG A 778 -15.09 7.09 35.10
CA ARG A 778 -14.21 5.93 34.96
C ARG A 778 -15.00 4.64 34.86
N ALA A 779 -16.00 4.43 35.72
CA ALA A 779 -16.85 3.23 35.65
C ALA A 779 -17.58 3.14 34.29
N LEU A 780 -18.11 4.27 33.80
CA LEU A 780 -18.72 4.34 32.46
C LEU A 780 -17.72 3.97 31.35
N TRP A 781 -16.46 4.42 31.44
CA TRP A 781 -15.40 4.07 30.50
C TRP A 781 -14.97 2.61 30.60
N THR A 782 -14.94 2.03 31.80
CA THR A 782 -14.66 0.59 31.99
C THR A 782 -15.74 -0.25 31.30
N GLU A 783 -17.02 0.02 31.57
CA GLU A 783 -18.14 -0.67 30.90
C GLU A 783 -18.07 -0.50 29.38
N LYS A 784 -17.68 0.69 28.91
CA LYS A 784 -17.46 0.96 27.49
C LYS A 784 -16.36 0.08 26.90
N ASP A 785 -15.20 0.00 27.54
CA ASP A 785 -14.06 -0.80 27.08
C ASP A 785 -14.39 -2.31 27.03
N GLU A 786 -15.12 -2.81 28.03
CA GLU A 786 -15.64 -4.18 28.10
C GLU A 786 -16.65 -4.45 26.98
N SER A 787 -17.59 -3.53 26.75
CA SER A 787 -18.58 -3.66 25.67
C SER A 787 -17.94 -3.68 24.28
N ILE A 788 -16.82 -2.95 24.08
CA ILE A 788 -16.04 -2.99 22.84
C ILE A 788 -15.39 -4.37 22.68
N SER A 789 -14.79 -4.91 23.75
CA SER A 789 -14.18 -6.25 23.72
C SER A 789 -15.22 -7.31 23.36
N MET A 790 -16.37 -7.29 24.03
CA MET A 790 -17.47 -8.22 23.74
C MET A 790 -18.02 -8.05 22.32
N PHE A 791 -18.11 -6.80 21.81
CA PHE A 791 -18.53 -6.57 20.44
C PHE A 791 -17.52 -7.13 19.42
N LEU A 792 -16.22 -6.99 19.68
CA LEU A 792 -15.18 -7.55 18.82
C LEU A 792 -15.21 -9.09 18.80
N ASP A 793 -15.60 -9.73 19.91
CA ASP A 793 -15.69 -11.19 20.01
C ASP A 793 -17.02 -11.76 19.48
N THR A 794 -18.14 -11.08 19.73
CA THR A 794 -19.50 -11.64 19.50
C THR A 794 -20.32 -10.89 18.45
N GLY A 795 -19.88 -9.70 18.03
CA GLY A 795 -20.65 -8.79 17.16
C GLY A 795 -21.81 -8.07 17.85
N LYS A 796 -21.93 -8.17 19.18
CA LYS A 796 -22.99 -7.52 19.97
C LYS A 796 -22.42 -6.77 21.17
N TYR A 797 -23.04 -5.64 21.54
CA TYR A 797 -22.66 -4.84 22.72
C TYR A 797 -23.24 -5.36 24.03
N SER A 798 -24.24 -6.25 23.98
CA SER A 798 -24.85 -6.91 25.14
C SER A 798 -25.59 -8.18 24.70
N THR A 799 -25.81 -9.10 25.63
CA THR A 799 -26.59 -10.33 25.41
C THR A 799 -28.07 -10.06 25.10
N ALA A 800 -28.58 -8.88 25.46
CA ALA A 800 -29.97 -8.46 25.29
C ALA A 800 -30.14 -7.15 24.48
N SER A 801 -29.25 -6.89 23.51
CA SER A 801 -29.38 -5.70 22.66
C SER A 801 -30.59 -5.81 21.71
N PRO A 802 -31.39 -4.72 21.57
CA PRO A 802 -32.45 -4.65 20.57
C PRO A 802 -31.86 -4.75 19.15
N LEU A 803 -32.73 -5.03 18.18
CA LEU A 803 -32.32 -5.13 16.77
C LEU A 803 -31.60 -3.84 16.31
N PRO A 804 -30.43 -3.96 15.66
CA PRO A 804 -29.68 -2.80 15.20
C PRO A 804 -30.44 -2.02 14.12
N ILE A 805 -30.29 -0.71 14.13
CA ILE A 805 -30.90 0.21 13.16
C ILE A 805 -29.84 0.66 12.18
N ASP A 806 -30.02 0.27 10.92
CA ASP A 806 -29.18 0.68 9.81
C ASP A 806 -29.62 2.06 9.28
N ILE A 807 -28.71 3.03 9.36
CA ILE A 807 -28.89 4.39 8.83
C ILE A 807 -27.88 4.63 7.70
N PRO A 808 -28.30 4.62 6.43
CA PRO A 808 -27.39 4.86 5.30
C PRO A 808 -26.97 6.33 5.28
N ILE A 809 -25.67 6.63 5.25
CA ILE A 809 -25.17 8.02 5.22
C ILE A 809 -25.42 8.62 3.83
N ARG A 810 -26.55 9.31 3.67
CA ARG A 810 -27.01 9.90 2.39
C ARG A 810 -27.86 11.15 2.64
N LEU A 811 -27.78 12.11 1.71
CA LEU A 811 -28.61 13.31 1.77
C LEU A 811 -30.09 12.94 1.65
N ARG A 812 -30.95 13.60 2.43
CA ARG A 812 -32.40 13.40 2.43
C ARG A 812 -33.03 13.83 1.10
N ARG A 813 -32.49 14.88 0.48
CA ARG A 813 -33.04 15.52 -0.73
C ARG A 813 -31.91 15.90 -1.70
N ARG A 814 -32.17 15.75 -3.00
CA ARG A 814 -31.20 16.16 -4.05
C ARG A 814 -30.85 17.65 -4.02
N LYS A 815 -31.77 18.51 -3.55
CA LYS A 815 -31.52 19.97 -3.45
C LYS A 815 -30.42 20.31 -2.43
N GLU A 816 -30.21 19.47 -1.42
CA GLU A 816 -29.14 19.69 -0.42
C GLU A 816 -27.74 19.61 -1.02
N ILE A 817 -27.58 19.00 -2.21
CA ILE A 817 -26.31 19.05 -2.96
C ILE A 817 -25.93 20.50 -3.24
N LEU A 818 -26.89 21.35 -3.59
CA LEU A 818 -26.65 22.78 -3.86
C LEU A 818 -26.35 23.54 -2.56
N ASP A 819 -26.98 23.15 -1.45
CA ASP A 819 -26.70 23.72 -0.14
C ASP A 819 -25.27 23.44 0.33
N CYS A 820 -24.70 22.27 -0.02
CA CYS A 820 -23.28 21.96 0.24
C CYS A 820 -22.30 23.00 -0.34
N PHE A 821 -22.71 23.71 -1.39
CA PHE A 821 -21.93 24.76 -2.05
C PHE A 821 -22.45 26.17 -1.73
N THR A 822 -23.39 26.30 -0.78
CA THR A 822 -24.01 27.58 -0.38
C THR A 822 -24.63 28.37 -1.54
N PHE A 823 -25.07 27.67 -2.60
CA PHE A 823 -25.48 28.29 -3.87
C PHE A 823 -26.65 29.28 -3.70
N PHE A 824 -27.56 29.01 -2.75
CA PHE A 824 -28.72 29.85 -2.49
C PHE A 824 -28.49 30.96 -1.47
N LEU A 825 -27.32 31.03 -0.82
CA LEU A 825 -27.10 32.00 0.26
C LEU A 825 -27.32 33.46 -0.17
N PRO A 826 -26.85 33.94 -1.35
CA PRO A 826 -27.13 35.31 -1.78
C PRO A 826 -28.63 35.60 -1.95
N VAL A 827 -29.39 34.61 -2.43
CA VAL A 827 -30.85 34.70 -2.61
C VAL A 827 -31.57 34.71 -1.26
N VAL A 828 -31.14 33.84 -0.33
CA VAL A 828 -31.69 33.77 1.03
C VAL A 828 -31.40 35.05 1.81
N LEU A 829 -30.18 35.59 1.71
CA LEU A 829 -29.82 36.86 2.34
C LEU A 829 -30.64 38.02 1.76
N ALA A 830 -30.78 38.11 0.44
CA ALA A 830 -31.61 39.13 -0.20
C ALA A 830 -33.09 39.03 0.24
N TYR A 831 -33.62 37.81 0.34
CA TYR A 831 -34.98 37.56 0.84
C TYR A 831 -35.15 37.91 2.32
N ALA A 832 -34.20 37.52 3.17
CA ALA A 832 -34.23 37.80 4.61
C ALA A 832 -34.12 39.31 4.89
N VAL A 833 -33.26 40.01 4.16
CA VAL A 833 -33.17 41.48 4.18
C VAL A 833 -34.51 42.09 3.76
N ARG A 834 -35.10 41.66 2.63
CA ARG A 834 -36.41 42.17 2.17
C ARG A 834 -37.53 41.97 3.21
N LYS A 835 -37.53 40.84 3.93
CA LYS A 835 -38.53 40.54 4.99
C LYS A 835 -38.27 41.28 6.31
N LEU A 836 -37.08 41.85 6.50
CA LEU A 836 -36.79 42.72 7.65
C LEU A 836 -37.17 44.18 7.41
N PHE A 837 -37.24 44.59 6.14
CA PHE A 837 -37.60 45.95 5.71
C PHE A 837 -39.05 46.10 5.22
N HIS A 838 -39.85 45.03 5.34
CA HIS A 838 -41.31 45.00 5.16
C HIS A 838 -41.93 44.34 6.39
#